data_AF-Q2MGD6-F1
#
_entry.id   AF-Q2MGD6-F1
#
_cell.length_a   1.000
_cell.length_b   1.000
_cell.length_c   1.000
_cell.angle_alpha   90.00
_cell.angle_beta   90.00
_cell.angle_gamma   90.00
#
_symmetry.space_group_name_H-M   'P 1'
#
loop_
_entity.id
_entity.type
_entity.pdbx_description
1 polymer ?
#
loop_
_entity_poly.entity_id
_entity_poly.type
_entity_poly.pdbx_seq_one_letter_code
_entity_poly.pdbx_strand_id
1 'polypeptide(L)'
;MVENLFEQNILWAVLTAVVWGCAARGARRLAIRPAAALRRRARLGLALLTVALLTLAVRAGLALGLVATAGWLGGADYVLFGALPPVLAAVAVAALAVPAYLRVLRAAPAAGSDPDGSPLPPGLRALAAGDRLVVPVQACCATTLLGAAGTLHPPAPPYTGPFLVHILLGGAVCGGLLLLHRRRRAALEARGGRPVPRARQLVRATATVTGLAVLTAGGCTLAAGQSRLPDRTSASAHAHSGTAPTRSVVDLTGDRSGEPDRRFTLTATDRTLRLASGEKVAALSFNNSLPGPELRVRRGQLVEVVLVNRDVADGVTLHWHGVDVPNAEDGVAGVTQDAVPPGGHHVYRFRPDRAGTFWYHSHQQSSIAVARGLFGALVVEEPSKDQRAPFDRTVVAHAWPVGTARNSPGGPHGGGALSGTNGLGGTLRTAFGDDTRTRAEKVRAGTEVRLRLVNADNCPRTYSLAGTSFAVAAIDGTEVQGASEVRGRLLRVAGGGRYDLTYRQPDGPVRLTVVGDANASADGQGFEGCGQDGAYGTGRTETASLQLAPNPSAAGRVPAVSGPLFDPLHYGSAAGAGPLGRSPRFDRDFSLVLGNSLGFHDGSPMVLWTVNNAVHPDIPALVVEEGDLVRTTFLNRSLDDHPMHLHGHRMLVLSRDGEPATGSPWWTDTLNVAPGERYEVAFRSDNPGLWMDHCHNLDHARDGMVLHLAYDGVTGPYESGSSTGNVPE
;
A
#
# COMPACT_ATOMS: atom_id res chain seq x y z
N MET A 1 -10.67 -5.87 13.04
CA MET A 1 -10.34 -7.21 13.61
C MET A 1 -9.16 -7.84 12.89
N VAL A 2 -9.16 -7.85 11.55
CA VAL A 2 -8.08 -8.44 10.72
C VAL A 2 -6.75 -7.68 10.88
N GLU A 3 -6.77 -6.35 10.88
CA GLU A 3 -5.58 -5.49 11.13
C GLU A 3 -4.80 -5.89 12.40
N ASN A 4 -5.50 -5.99 13.54
CA ASN A 4 -4.91 -6.44 14.80
C ASN A 4 -4.30 -7.85 14.67
N LEU A 5 -4.87 -8.76 13.88
CA LEU A 5 -4.30 -10.09 13.70
C LEU A 5 -2.95 -10.06 12.95
N PHE A 6 -2.78 -9.17 11.97
CA PHE A 6 -1.50 -9.02 11.24
C PHE A 6 -0.40 -8.47 12.15
N GLU A 7 -0.66 -7.39 12.87
CA GLU A 7 0.28 -6.80 13.83
C GLU A 7 0.68 -7.79 14.93
N GLN A 8 -0.31 -8.49 15.50
CA GLN A 8 -0.06 -9.49 16.52
C GLN A 8 0.79 -10.63 15.96
N ASN A 9 0.58 -11.06 14.71
CA ASN A 9 1.40 -12.12 14.13
C ASN A 9 2.89 -11.74 14.11
N ILE A 10 3.21 -10.50 13.71
CA ILE A 10 4.58 -9.97 13.72
C ILE A 10 5.17 -9.95 15.14
N LEU A 11 4.43 -9.39 16.10
CA LEU A 11 4.87 -9.32 17.50
C LEU A 11 5.13 -10.72 18.09
N TRP A 12 4.20 -11.65 17.88
CA TRP A 12 4.29 -13.02 18.38
C TRP A 12 5.37 -13.83 17.65
N ALA A 13 5.71 -13.50 16.41
CA ALA A 13 6.83 -14.09 15.71
C ALA A 13 8.16 -13.78 16.40
N VAL A 14 8.40 -12.51 16.73
CA VAL A 14 9.60 -12.06 17.45
C VAL A 14 9.64 -12.62 18.86
N LEU A 15 8.54 -12.51 19.62
CA LEU A 15 8.46 -13.01 21.00
C LEU A 15 8.72 -14.52 21.06
N THR A 16 8.10 -15.29 20.16
CA THR A 16 8.30 -16.74 20.08
C THR A 16 9.77 -17.07 19.82
N ALA A 17 10.43 -16.39 18.88
CA ALA A 17 11.84 -16.60 18.60
C ALA A 17 12.73 -16.30 19.82
N VAL A 18 12.45 -15.22 20.58
CA VAL A 18 13.19 -14.85 21.79
C VAL A 18 13.05 -15.90 22.89
N VAL A 19 11.82 -16.38 23.15
CA VAL A 19 11.56 -17.40 24.19
C VAL A 19 12.22 -18.73 23.82
N TRP A 20 12.14 -19.16 22.56
CA TRP A 20 12.85 -20.35 22.08
C TRP A 20 14.37 -20.21 22.17
N GLY A 21 14.92 -19.01 21.91
CA GLY A 21 16.33 -18.70 22.12
C GLY A 21 16.76 -18.90 23.59
N CYS A 22 15.93 -18.45 24.54
CA CYS A 22 16.14 -18.68 25.96
C CYS A 22 16.11 -20.18 26.33
N ALA A 23 15.12 -20.92 25.82
CA ALA A 23 14.97 -22.35 26.04
C ALA A 23 16.16 -23.15 25.48
N ALA A 24 16.57 -22.86 24.24
CA ALA A 24 17.72 -23.48 23.57
C ALA A 24 19.03 -23.20 24.31
N ARG A 25 19.24 -21.96 24.78
CA ARG A 25 20.39 -21.60 25.62
C ARG A 25 20.38 -22.36 26.95
N GLY A 26 19.21 -22.50 27.57
CA GLY A 26 19.00 -23.27 28.80
C GLY A 26 19.37 -24.74 28.64
N ALA A 27 18.76 -25.40 27.66
CA ALA A 27 19.01 -26.81 27.32
C ALA A 27 20.50 -27.06 27.04
N ARG A 28 21.11 -26.21 26.21
CA ARG A 28 22.53 -26.31 25.86
C ARG A 28 23.44 -26.25 27.10
N ARG A 29 23.10 -25.43 28.10
CA ARG A 29 23.94 -25.20 29.29
C ARG A 29 23.71 -26.22 30.41
N LEU A 30 22.71 -27.10 30.32
CA LEU A 30 22.33 -27.99 31.40
C LEU A 30 23.49 -28.89 31.86
N ALA A 31 24.22 -29.48 30.91
CA ALA A 31 25.35 -30.39 31.16
C ALA A 31 26.60 -29.75 31.80
N ILE A 32 26.66 -28.42 31.91
CA ILE A 32 27.79 -27.69 32.53
C ILE A 32 27.38 -26.98 33.83
N ARG A 33 26.16 -27.25 34.34
CA ARG A 33 25.72 -26.73 35.64
C ARG A 33 26.26 -27.60 36.77
N PRO A 34 26.49 -27.03 37.97
CA PRO A 34 26.83 -27.83 39.13
C PRO A 34 25.65 -28.75 39.51
N ALA A 35 25.94 -29.90 40.13
CA ALA A 35 24.94 -30.89 40.49
C ALA A 35 23.80 -30.30 41.34
N ALA A 36 24.15 -29.46 42.33
CA ALA A 36 23.21 -28.75 43.19
C ALA A 36 22.21 -27.84 42.44
N ALA A 37 22.57 -27.34 41.24
CA ALA A 37 21.71 -26.50 40.42
C ALA A 37 20.95 -27.28 39.34
N LEU A 38 21.27 -28.55 39.09
CA LEU A 38 20.74 -29.33 37.97
C LEU A 38 19.22 -29.41 38.03
N ARG A 39 18.65 -29.85 39.16
CA ARG A 39 17.20 -29.99 39.34
C ARG A 39 16.47 -28.67 39.11
N ARG A 40 16.95 -27.58 39.72
CA ARG A 40 16.36 -26.23 39.56
C ARG A 40 16.42 -25.75 38.11
N ARG A 41 17.56 -25.94 37.44
CA ARG A 41 17.75 -25.52 36.04
C ARG A 41 17.00 -26.40 35.05
N ALA A 42 16.83 -27.68 35.32
CA ALA A 42 15.99 -28.58 34.54
C ALA A 42 14.50 -28.20 34.68
N ARG A 43 14.02 -27.85 35.89
CA ARG A 43 12.67 -27.31 36.09
C ARG A 43 12.45 -26.00 35.34
N LEU A 44 13.40 -25.06 35.44
CA LEU A 44 13.36 -23.82 34.67
C LEU A 44 13.36 -24.08 33.16
N GLY A 45 14.15 -25.05 32.69
CA GLY A 45 14.18 -25.44 31.28
C GLY A 45 12.84 -26.00 30.81
N LEU A 46 12.20 -26.85 31.62
CA LEU A 46 10.85 -27.35 31.32
C LEU A 46 9.81 -26.22 31.32
N ALA A 47 9.86 -25.31 32.29
CA ALA A 47 8.98 -24.14 32.33
C ALA A 47 9.18 -23.23 31.10
N LEU A 48 10.42 -22.97 30.68
CA LEU A 48 10.71 -22.22 29.46
C LEU A 48 10.21 -22.93 28.20
N LEU A 49 10.31 -24.27 28.12
CA LEU A 49 9.73 -25.03 27.02
C LEU A 49 8.21 -24.94 27.00
N THR A 50 7.55 -25.01 28.16
CA THR A 50 6.10 -24.80 28.26
C THR A 50 5.73 -23.42 27.73
N VAL A 51 6.40 -22.36 28.20
CA VAL A 51 6.14 -21.00 27.70
C VAL A 51 6.41 -20.89 26.20
N ALA A 52 7.51 -21.46 25.69
CA ALA A 52 7.86 -21.44 24.27
C ALA A 52 6.83 -22.17 23.38
N LEU A 53 6.28 -23.29 23.87
CA LEU A 53 5.21 -24.01 23.19
C LEU A 53 3.90 -23.21 23.21
N LEU A 54 3.59 -22.54 24.32
CA LEU A 54 2.41 -21.68 24.41
C LEU A 54 2.52 -20.49 23.45
N THR A 55 3.65 -19.80 23.40
CA THR A 55 3.83 -18.67 22.45
C THR A 55 3.72 -19.14 21.01
N LEU A 56 4.25 -20.32 20.67
CA LEU A 56 4.12 -20.90 19.35
C LEU A 56 2.68 -21.33 19.03
N ALA A 57 1.94 -21.87 20.01
CA ALA A 57 0.52 -22.20 19.85
C ALA A 57 -0.32 -20.95 19.59
N VAL A 58 -0.07 -19.85 20.31
CA VAL A 58 -0.70 -18.55 20.04
C VAL A 58 -0.38 -18.08 18.62
N ARG A 59 0.89 -18.14 18.20
CA ARG A 59 1.30 -17.76 16.84
C ARG A 59 0.60 -18.60 15.77
N ALA A 60 0.54 -19.92 15.94
CA ALA A 60 -0.17 -20.80 15.02
C ALA A 60 -1.68 -20.49 14.99
N GLY A 61 -2.28 -20.20 16.15
CA GLY A 61 -3.66 -19.75 16.27
C GLY A 61 -3.91 -18.42 15.53
N LEU A 62 -3.01 -17.46 15.61
CA LEU A 62 -3.09 -16.18 14.88
C LEU A 62 -3.01 -16.40 13.36
N ALA A 63 -2.07 -17.24 12.89
CA ALA A 63 -1.97 -17.57 11.46
C ALA A 63 -3.23 -18.26 10.93
N LEU A 64 -3.81 -19.20 11.70
CA LEU A 64 -5.08 -19.83 11.34
C LEU A 64 -6.26 -18.86 11.44
N GLY A 65 -6.24 -17.93 12.40
CA GLY A 65 -7.22 -16.85 12.53
C GLY A 65 -7.20 -15.90 11.32
N LEU A 66 -6.01 -15.60 10.80
CA LEU A 66 -5.87 -14.85 9.53
C LEU A 66 -6.50 -15.62 8.36
N VAL A 67 -6.23 -16.92 8.22
CA VAL A 67 -6.88 -17.73 7.18
C VAL A 67 -8.40 -17.77 7.36
N ALA A 68 -8.89 -17.85 8.59
CA ALA A 68 -10.32 -17.87 8.88
C ALA A 68 -11.02 -16.55 8.58
N THR A 69 -10.31 -15.42 8.66
CA THR A 69 -10.89 -14.07 8.51
C THR A 69 -10.64 -13.46 7.13
N ALA A 70 -9.42 -13.56 6.62
CA ALA A 70 -8.99 -13.02 5.32
C ALA A 70 -8.89 -14.09 4.22
N GLY A 71 -9.24 -15.34 4.52
CA GLY A 71 -9.13 -16.47 3.59
C GLY A 71 -7.69 -16.95 3.39
N TRP A 72 -7.54 -17.97 2.54
CA TRP A 72 -6.21 -18.52 2.21
C TRP A 72 -5.28 -17.45 1.61
N LEU A 73 -5.82 -16.56 0.78
CA LEU A 73 -5.07 -15.48 0.15
C LEU A 73 -4.36 -14.57 1.17
N GLY A 74 -5.03 -14.25 2.29
CA GLY A 74 -4.49 -13.37 3.33
C GLY A 74 -3.59 -14.04 4.36
N GLY A 75 -3.66 -15.37 4.53
CA GLY A 75 -2.97 -16.07 5.62
C GLY A 75 -1.97 -17.14 5.19
N ALA A 76 -1.91 -17.50 3.90
CA ALA A 76 -1.11 -18.63 3.42
C ALA A 76 0.38 -18.49 3.75
N ASP A 77 0.98 -17.33 3.56
CA ASP A 77 2.39 -17.07 3.84
C ASP A 77 2.70 -17.14 5.35
N TYR A 78 1.84 -16.58 6.21
CA TYR A 78 1.96 -16.70 7.67
C TYR A 78 1.87 -18.15 8.14
N VAL A 79 1.05 -18.97 7.49
CA VAL A 79 0.95 -20.41 7.79
C VAL A 79 2.19 -21.14 7.29
N LEU A 80 2.51 -21.01 6.00
CA LEU A 80 3.55 -21.78 5.32
C LEU A 80 4.96 -21.41 5.81
N PHE A 81 5.26 -20.13 5.93
CA PHE A 81 6.59 -19.65 6.30
C PHE A 81 6.68 -19.29 7.78
N GLY A 82 5.61 -18.75 8.37
CA GLY A 82 5.62 -18.29 9.76
C GLY A 82 5.43 -19.39 10.80
N ALA A 83 4.39 -20.21 10.65
CA ALA A 83 3.89 -21.09 11.73
C ALA A 83 4.19 -22.58 11.52
N LEU A 84 4.05 -23.11 10.30
CA LEU A 84 4.12 -24.55 10.05
C LEU A 84 5.51 -25.16 10.35
N PRO A 85 6.64 -24.63 9.84
CA PRO A 85 7.96 -25.19 10.14
C PRO A 85 8.30 -25.27 11.64
N PRO A 86 8.07 -24.23 12.46
CA PRO A 86 8.32 -24.35 13.90
C PRO A 86 7.33 -25.28 14.61
N VAL A 87 6.08 -25.39 14.17
CA VAL A 87 5.12 -26.37 14.73
C VAL A 87 5.62 -27.80 14.50
N LEU A 88 6.11 -28.13 13.30
CA LEU A 88 6.69 -29.45 13.01
C LEU A 88 7.91 -29.74 13.90
N ALA A 89 8.78 -28.75 14.11
CA ALA A 89 9.94 -28.90 15.00
C ALA A 89 9.53 -29.07 16.48
N ALA A 90 8.44 -28.42 16.91
CA ALA A 90 7.91 -28.52 18.27
C ALA A 90 7.37 -29.92 18.60
N VAL A 91 6.86 -30.66 17.61
CA VAL A 91 6.48 -32.08 17.79
C VAL A 91 7.68 -32.91 18.25
N ALA A 92 8.86 -32.68 17.66
CA ALA A 92 10.09 -33.36 18.09
C ALA A 92 10.51 -32.95 19.52
N VAL A 93 10.26 -31.70 19.93
CA VAL A 93 10.51 -31.24 21.31
C VAL A 93 9.60 -31.98 22.29
N ALA A 94 8.30 -32.06 21.99
CA ALA A 94 7.33 -32.78 22.83
C ALA A 94 7.67 -34.28 22.92
N ALA A 95 8.01 -34.92 21.79
CA ALA A 95 8.29 -36.35 21.74
C ALA A 95 9.65 -36.74 22.33
N LEU A 96 10.68 -35.89 22.21
CA LEU A 96 12.06 -36.25 22.55
C LEU A 96 12.61 -35.45 23.74
N ALA A 97 12.49 -34.13 23.71
CA ALA A 97 13.13 -33.26 24.70
C ALA A 97 12.40 -33.25 26.03
N VAL A 98 11.07 -33.19 26.04
CA VAL A 98 10.26 -33.22 27.29
C VAL A 98 10.51 -34.51 28.08
N PRO A 99 10.42 -35.73 27.50
CA PRO A 99 10.77 -36.96 28.22
C PRO A 99 12.23 -37.00 28.67
N ALA A 100 13.16 -36.41 27.91
CA ALA A 100 14.55 -36.32 28.33
C ALA A 100 14.74 -35.39 29.55
N TYR A 101 14.06 -34.24 29.60
CA TYR A 101 14.03 -33.37 30.77
C TYR A 101 13.46 -34.08 32.00
N LEU A 102 12.36 -34.81 31.85
CA LEU A 102 11.77 -35.59 32.94
C LEU A 102 12.73 -36.67 33.47
N ARG A 103 13.46 -37.35 32.58
CA ARG A 103 14.52 -38.29 32.98
C ARG A 103 15.65 -37.59 33.75
N VAL A 104 16.10 -36.42 33.30
CA VAL A 104 17.09 -35.62 34.05
C VAL A 104 16.56 -35.23 35.43
N LEU A 105 15.29 -34.82 35.55
CA LEU A 105 14.68 -34.43 36.81
C LEU A 105 14.56 -35.59 37.80
N ARG A 106 14.20 -36.79 37.32
CA ARG A 106 14.14 -38.01 38.14
C ARG A 106 15.52 -38.41 38.65
N ALA A 107 16.55 -38.26 37.80
CA ALA A 107 17.92 -38.63 38.14
C ALA A 107 18.69 -37.54 38.92
N ALA A 108 18.21 -36.29 38.93
CA ALA A 108 18.88 -35.19 39.60
C ALA A 108 18.83 -35.34 41.13
N PRO A 109 19.90 -35.02 41.87
CA PRO A 109 19.90 -35.08 43.33
C PRO A 109 18.88 -34.13 43.98
N ALA A 110 18.48 -34.43 45.23
CA ALA A 110 17.59 -33.58 46.02
C ALA A 110 18.33 -32.30 46.48
N ALA A 111 17.58 -31.21 46.69
CA ALA A 111 18.16 -29.93 47.11
C ALA A 111 18.85 -30.09 48.48
N GLY A 112 20.11 -29.65 48.60
CA GLY A 112 20.90 -29.69 49.85
C GLY A 112 21.92 -30.82 49.97
N SER A 113 22.05 -31.70 48.98
CA SER A 113 22.96 -32.87 49.04
C SER A 113 24.41 -32.63 48.57
N ASP A 114 24.75 -31.43 48.07
CA ASP A 114 26.10 -31.08 47.60
C ASP A 114 26.35 -29.55 47.72
N PRO A 115 26.96 -29.06 48.82
CA PRO A 115 27.19 -27.64 49.06
C PRO A 115 28.33 -27.02 48.23
N ASP A 116 29.27 -27.83 47.70
CA ASP A 116 30.52 -27.35 47.09
C ASP A 116 30.44 -27.08 45.58
N GLY A 117 29.28 -27.28 44.94
CA GLY A 117 29.10 -26.97 43.52
C GLY A 117 29.93 -27.87 42.60
N SER A 118 30.10 -29.14 42.97
CA SER A 118 30.91 -30.11 42.22
C SER A 118 30.41 -30.31 40.78
N PRO A 119 31.30 -30.68 39.82
CA PRO A 119 30.90 -30.99 38.46
C PRO A 119 29.93 -32.17 38.40
N LEU A 120 28.92 -32.08 37.52
CA LEU A 120 27.96 -33.16 37.25
C LEU A 120 28.63 -34.54 37.06
N PRO A 121 28.18 -35.60 37.73
CA PRO A 121 28.66 -36.97 37.48
C PRO A 121 28.54 -37.38 36.01
N PRO A 122 29.45 -38.22 35.46
CA PRO A 122 29.47 -38.56 34.04
C PRO A 122 28.14 -39.06 33.46
N GLY A 123 27.43 -39.94 34.18
CA GLY A 123 26.13 -40.47 33.74
C GLY A 123 25.04 -39.39 33.65
N LEU A 124 24.92 -38.53 34.68
CA LEU A 124 23.97 -37.41 34.68
C LEU A 124 24.34 -36.35 33.62
N ARG A 125 25.63 -36.14 33.39
CA ARG A 125 26.13 -35.24 32.36
C ARG A 125 25.79 -35.74 30.96
N ALA A 126 25.99 -37.03 30.68
CA ALA A 126 25.62 -37.64 29.41
C ALA A 126 24.11 -37.54 29.15
N LEU A 127 23.29 -37.74 30.18
CA LEU A 127 21.84 -37.55 30.11
C LEU A 127 21.47 -36.09 29.82
N ALA A 128 22.08 -35.13 30.52
CA ALA A 128 21.85 -33.69 30.34
C ALA A 128 22.42 -33.12 29.03
N ALA A 129 23.39 -33.81 28.40
CA ALA A 129 23.96 -33.48 27.11
C ALA A 129 23.36 -34.28 25.95
N GLY A 130 22.37 -35.14 26.21
CA GLY A 130 21.83 -36.06 25.22
C GLY A 130 21.24 -35.35 24.00
N ASP A 131 21.43 -35.94 22.82
CA ASP A 131 20.96 -35.41 21.54
C ASP A 131 19.44 -35.16 21.57
N ARG A 132 18.68 -36.10 22.15
CA ARG A 132 17.22 -36.00 22.31
C ARG A 132 16.76 -34.83 23.21
N LEU A 133 17.62 -34.32 24.09
CA LEU A 133 17.29 -33.19 24.97
C LEU A 133 17.61 -31.85 24.30
N VAL A 134 18.77 -31.74 23.66
CA VAL A 134 19.32 -30.45 23.22
C VAL A 134 18.94 -30.13 21.77
N VAL A 135 19.07 -31.10 20.86
CA VAL A 135 18.95 -30.85 19.42
C VAL A 135 17.53 -30.46 19.01
N PRO A 136 16.44 -31.12 19.46
CA PRO A 136 15.09 -30.69 19.12
C PRO A 136 14.78 -29.24 19.54
N VAL A 137 15.26 -28.82 20.71
CA VAL A 137 15.04 -27.45 21.22
C VAL A 137 15.83 -26.43 20.39
N GLN A 138 17.04 -26.76 19.97
CA GLN A 138 17.84 -25.91 19.09
C GLN A 138 17.27 -25.82 17.67
N ALA A 139 16.79 -26.95 17.14
CA ALA A 139 16.11 -27.02 15.85
C ALA A 139 14.86 -26.14 15.85
N CYS A 140 14.01 -26.25 16.87
CA CYS A 140 12.80 -25.42 16.99
C CYS A 140 13.12 -23.93 17.19
N CYS A 141 14.23 -23.60 17.86
CA CYS A 141 14.71 -22.21 17.92
C CYS A 141 15.15 -21.69 16.55
N ALA A 142 15.82 -22.51 15.74
CA ALA A 142 16.24 -22.10 14.41
C ALA A 142 15.04 -21.92 13.47
N THR A 143 14.07 -22.84 13.50
CA THR A 143 12.86 -22.73 12.67
C THR A 143 11.94 -21.60 13.11
N THR A 144 11.90 -21.23 14.40
CA THR A 144 11.15 -20.03 14.84
C THR A 144 11.81 -18.73 14.41
N LEU A 145 13.16 -18.67 14.37
CA LEU A 145 13.90 -17.53 13.80
C LEU A 145 13.68 -17.41 12.28
N LEU A 146 13.80 -18.53 11.55
CA LEU A 146 13.50 -18.56 10.12
C LEU A 146 12.05 -18.18 9.83
N GLY A 147 11.10 -18.69 10.63
CA GLY A 147 9.71 -18.33 10.48
C GLY A 147 9.43 -16.88 10.84
N ALA A 148 10.14 -16.29 11.81
CA ALA A 148 10.02 -14.84 12.08
C ALA A 148 10.53 -14.01 10.90
N ALA A 149 11.64 -14.39 10.27
CA ALA A 149 12.11 -13.75 9.04
C ALA A 149 11.09 -13.89 7.90
N GLY A 150 10.49 -15.06 7.70
CA GLY A 150 9.44 -15.27 6.69
C GLY A 150 8.11 -14.56 6.98
N THR A 151 7.88 -14.12 8.22
CA THR A 151 6.75 -13.25 8.58
C THR A 151 7.04 -11.77 8.31
N LEU A 152 8.29 -11.34 8.49
CA LEU A 152 8.72 -9.96 8.21
C LEU A 152 8.97 -9.71 6.71
N HIS A 153 9.38 -10.76 5.99
CA HIS A 153 9.68 -10.75 4.56
C HIS A 153 9.08 -12.01 3.91
N PRO A 154 7.75 -12.07 3.79
CA PRO A 154 7.10 -13.19 3.12
C PRO A 154 7.51 -13.21 1.64
N PRO A 155 7.78 -14.39 1.06
CA PRO A 155 8.13 -14.50 -0.36
C PRO A 155 6.93 -14.19 -1.24
N ALA A 156 7.15 -13.70 -2.46
CA ALA A 156 6.10 -13.53 -3.46
C ALA A 156 5.53 -14.90 -3.93
N PRO A 157 4.22 -14.98 -4.25
CA PRO A 157 3.65 -16.17 -4.88
C PRO A 157 4.20 -16.33 -6.32
N PRO A 158 4.22 -17.57 -6.87
CA PRO A 158 3.75 -18.82 -6.26
C PRO A 158 4.69 -19.37 -5.17
N TYR A 159 4.11 -19.82 -4.05
CA TYR A 159 4.87 -20.20 -2.85
C TYR A 159 5.59 -21.55 -2.94
N THR A 160 5.34 -22.38 -3.96
CA THR A 160 5.85 -23.76 -4.04
C THR A 160 7.38 -23.82 -3.99
N GLY A 161 8.06 -23.07 -4.86
CA GLY A 161 9.53 -22.99 -4.90
C GLY A 161 10.12 -22.45 -3.60
N PRO A 162 9.74 -21.23 -3.15
CA PRO A 162 10.23 -20.66 -1.90
C PRO A 162 10.00 -21.56 -0.68
N PHE A 163 8.84 -22.24 -0.61
CA PHE A 163 8.54 -23.16 0.49
C PHE A 163 9.45 -24.39 0.51
N LEU A 164 9.74 -24.98 -0.66
CA LEU A 164 10.72 -26.07 -0.76
C LEU A 164 12.11 -25.64 -0.28
N VAL A 165 12.58 -24.46 -0.71
CA VAL A 165 13.86 -23.90 -0.25
C VAL A 165 13.85 -23.71 1.27
N HIS A 166 12.75 -23.18 1.82
CA HIS A 166 12.61 -22.94 3.26
C HIS A 166 12.70 -24.25 4.07
N ILE A 167 12.02 -25.32 3.62
CA ILE A 167 12.07 -26.63 4.28
C ILE A 167 13.45 -27.28 4.15
N LEU A 168 14.09 -27.22 2.98
CA LEU A 168 15.43 -27.76 2.76
C LEU A 168 16.48 -27.05 3.63
N LEU A 169 16.40 -25.71 3.70
CA LEU A 169 17.26 -24.91 4.59
C LEU A 169 17.04 -25.28 6.05
N GLY A 170 15.78 -25.38 6.49
CA GLY A 170 15.43 -25.82 7.83
C GLY A 170 16.02 -27.21 8.16
N GLY A 171 15.93 -28.16 7.23
CA GLY A 171 16.52 -29.50 7.36
C GLY A 171 18.05 -29.48 7.47
N ALA A 172 18.72 -28.72 6.59
CA ALA A 172 20.17 -28.56 6.61
C ALA A 172 20.67 -27.93 7.92
N VAL A 173 19.98 -26.90 8.42
CA VAL A 173 20.30 -26.27 9.71
C VAL A 173 20.12 -27.26 10.86
N CYS A 174 19.04 -28.05 10.87
CA CYS A 174 18.83 -29.09 11.88
C CYS A 174 19.94 -30.15 11.87
N GLY A 175 20.34 -30.63 10.69
CA GLY A 175 21.44 -31.58 10.53
C GLY A 175 22.79 -31.00 11.01
N GLY A 176 23.09 -29.75 10.66
CA GLY A 176 24.27 -29.04 11.12
C GLY A 176 24.31 -28.87 12.65
N LEU A 177 23.17 -28.50 13.26
CA LEU A 177 23.05 -28.39 14.72
C LEU A 177 23.31 -29.71 15.44
N LEU A 178 22.82 -30.83 14.90
CA LEU A 178 23.10 -32.17 15.42
C LEU A 178 24.61 -32.47 15.41
N LEU A 179 25.27 -32.23 14.27
CA LEU A 179 26.72 -32.46 14.13
C LEU A 179 27.53 -31.57 15.07
N LEU A 180 27.19 -30.28 15.15
CA LEU A 180 27.83 -29.32 16.05
C LEU A 180 27.63 -29.69 17.52
N HIS A 181 26.43 -30.15 17.89
CA HIS A 181 26.15 -30.61 19.26
C HIS A 181 26.92 -31.87 19.61
N ARG A 182 27.00 -32.86 18.71
CA ARG A 182 27.80 -34.08 18.92
C ARG A 182 29.28 -33.77 19.09
N ARG A 183 29.86 -32.91 18.23
CA ARG A 183 31.26 -32.43 18.38
C ARG A 183 31.47 -31.73 19.72
N ARG A 184 30.52 -30.87 20.12
CA ARG A 184 30.57 -30.18 21.42
C ARG A 184 30.51 -31.16 22.59
N ARG A 185 29.65 -32.16 22.52
CA ARG A 185 29.49 -33.18 23.56
C ARG A 185 30.78 -33.99 23.75
N ALA A 186 31.38 -34.48 22.66
CA ALA A 186 32.68 -35.15 22.70
C ALA A 186 33.77 -34.27 23.33
N ALA A 187 33.82 -32.98 22.95
CA ALA A 187 34.77 -32.03 23.53
C ALA A 187 34.50 -31.71 25.03
N LEU A 188 33.24 -31.81 25.48
CA LEU A 188 32.89 -31.64 26.89
C LEU A 188 33.28 -32.87 27.72
N GLU A 189 33.07 -34.07 27.16
CA GLU A 189 33.48 -35.35 27.74
C GLU A 189 35.00 -35.42 27.91
N ALA A 190 35.76 -35.05 26.86
CA ALA A 190 37.23 -34.99 26.89
C ALA A 190 37.80 -34.03 27.96
N ARG A 191 37.01 -33.06 28.44
CA ARG A 191 37.42 -32.09 29.48
C ARG A 191 36.93 -32.45 30.88
N GLY A 192 36.40 -33.66 31.06
CA GLY A 192 35.83 -34.08 32.34
C GLY A 192 34.65 -33.22 32.77
N GLY A 193 33.92 -32.60 31.83
CA GLY A 193 32.75 -31.76 32.11
C GLY A 193 33.05 -30.31 32.50
N ARG A 194 34.32 -29.91 32.51
CA ARG A 194 34.70 -28.53 32.77
C ARG A 194 34.28 -27.62 31.62
N PRO A 195 33.71 -26.43 31.90
CA PRO A 195 33.35 -25.48 30.86
C PRO A 195 34.60 -25.00 30.10
N VAL A 196 34.40 -24.48 28.89
CA VAL A 196 35.46 -23.81 28.13
C VAL A 196 35.99 -22.63 28.98
N PRO A 197 37.30 -22.35 29.05
CA PRO A 197 37.83 -21.17 29.75
C PRO A 197 37.18 -19.87 29.26
N ARG A 198 36.97 -18.89 30.15
CA ARG A 198 36.29 -17.62 29.81
C ARG A 198 36.93 -16.90 28.62
N ALA A 199 38.26 -16.87 28.54
CA ALA A 199 38.97 -16.28 27.40
C ALA A 199 38.58 -16.92 26.06
N ARG A 200 38.56 -18.27 25.98
CA ARG A 200 38.11 -18.99 24.78
C ARG A 200 36.62 -18.85 24.51
N GLN A 201 35.78 -18.65 25.54
CA GLN A 201 34.37 -18.34 25.36
C GLN A 201 34.17 -16.94 24.75
N LEU A 202 34.93 -15.95 25.22
CA LEU A 202 34.91 -14.59 24.70
C LEU A 202 35.36 -14.57 23.24
N VAL A 203 36.49 -15.19 22.91
CA VAL A 203 36.97 -15.29 21.51
C VAL A 203 35.91 -15.92 20.61
N ARG A 204 35.27 -17.01 21.04
CA ARG A 204 34.18 -17.64 20.26
C ARG A 204 32.96 -16.74 20.13
N ALA A 205 32.58 -16.03 21.20
CA ALA A 205 31.44 -15.12 21.19
C ALA A 205 31.71 -13.94 20.25
N THR A 206 32.88 -13.31 20.35
CA THR A 206 33.33 -12.26 19.44
C THR A 206 33.35 -12.77 18.00
N ALA A 207 34.00 -13.90 17.72
CA ALA A 207 34.02 -14.47 16.37
C ALA A 207 32.60 -14.78 15.82
N THR A 208 31.68 -15.23 16.68
CA THR A 208 30.28 -15.47 16.29
C THR A 208 29.58 -14.15 15.98
N VAL A 209 29.67 -13.16 16.87
CA VAL A 209 29.04 -11.84 16.69
C VAL A 209 29.60 -11.12 15.47
N THR A 210 30.92 -11.12 15.30
CA THR A 210 31.59 -10.56 14.12
C THR A 210 31.16 -11.30 12.84
N GLY A 211 31.12 -12.63 12.85
CA GLY A 211 30.66 -13.41 11.70
C GLY A 211 29.20 -13.10 11.33
N LEU A 212 28.31 -13.02 12.32
CA LEU A 212 26.92 -12.59 12.13
C LEU A 212 26.84 -11.17 11.58
N ALA A 213 27.58 -10.22 12.15
CA ALA A 213 27.60 -8.83 11.68
C ALA A 213 28.09 -8.73 10.23
N VAL A 214 29.14 -9.46 9.85
CA VAL A 214 29.64 -9.50 8.46
C VAL A 214 28.61 -10.13 7.53
N LEU A 215 27.96 -11.23 7.93
CA LEU A 215 26.91 -11.87 7.12
C LEU A 215 25.69 -10.96 6.96
N THR A 216 25.26 -10.29 8.03
CA THR A 216 24.14 -9.33 7.97
C THR A 216 24.51 -8.13 7.10
N ALA A 217 25.67 -7.51 7.31
CA ALA A 217 26.12 -6.38 6.49
C ALA A 217 26.26 -6.77 5.02
N GLY A 218 26.91 -7.90 4.73
CA GLY A 218 27.04 -8.43 3.37
C GLY A 218 25.69 -8.77 2.74
N GLY A 219 24.77 -9.36 3.51
CA GLY A 219 23.40 -9.63 3.07
C GLY A 219 22.63 -8.35 2.75
N CYS A 220 22.72 -7.32 3.60
CA CYS A 220 22.12 -6.01 3.34
C CYS A 220 22.74 -5.33 2.11
N THR A 221 24.06 -5.40 1.92
CA THR A 221 24.73 -4.87 0.72
C THR A 221 24.28 -5.60 -0.55
N LEU A 222 24.14 -6.92 -0.49
CA LEU A 222 23.62 -7.71 -1.62
C LEU A 222 22.15 -7.38 -1.91
N ALA A 223 21.31 -7.29 -0.88
CA ALA A 223 19.90 -6.95 -1.03
C ALA A 223 19.72 -5.54 -1.61
N ALA A 224 20.47 -4.55 -1.12
CA ALA A 224 20.51 -3.21 -1.69
C ALA A 224 21.00 -3.22 -3.14
N GLY A 225 22.03 -4.01 -3.47
CA GLY A 225 22.50 -4.14 -4.85
C GLY A 225 21.46 -4.76 -5.79
N GLN A 226 20.71 -5.76 -5.31
CA GLN A 226 19.68 -6.45 -6.07
C GLN A 226 18.40 -5.64 -6.24
N SER A 227 18.10 -4.73 -5.32
CA SER A 227 16.89 -3.90 -5.37
C SER A 227 17.04 -2.64 -6.24
N ARG A 228 18.20 -2.43 -6.87
CA ARG A 228 18.41 -1.30 -7.78
C ARG A 228 17.52 -1.41 -8.98
N LEU A 229 16.83 -0.33 -9.31
CA LEU A 229 15.97 -0.31 -10.48
C LEU A 229 16.83 -0.44 -11.75
N PRO A 230 16.36 -1.15 -12.78
CA PRO A 230 17.05 -1.18 -14.08
C PRO A 230 17.12 0.23 -14.68
N ASP A 231 18.23 0.54 -15.35
CA ASP A 231 18.39 1.83 -16.05
C ASP A 231 17.39 2.01 -17.19
N ARG A 232 16.83 0.90 -17.70
CA ARG A 232 15.79 0.82 -18.74
C ARG A 232 14.86 -0.36 -18.44
N THR A 233 13.56 -0.10 -18.43
CA THR A 233 12.50 -1.10 -18.25
C THR A 233 11.40 -0.85 -19.28
N SER A 234 10.94 -1.89 -19.98
CA SER A 234 9.82 -1.78 -20.92
C SER A 234 8.60 -2.51 -20.39
N ALA A 235 7.44 -1.86 -20.41
CA ALA A 235 6.16 -2.49 -20.09
C ALA A 235 5.82 -3.67 -21.04
N SER A 236 6.41 -3.69 -22.24
CA SER A 236 6.25 -4.77 -23.22
C SER A 236 6.84 -6.11 -22.78
N ALA A 237 7.81 -6.11 -21.85
CA ALA A 237 8.55 -7.31 -21.46
C ALA A 237 7.67 -8.39 -20.79
N HIS A 238 6.47 -8.02 -20.33
CA HIS A 238 5.54 -8.91 -19.63
C HIS A 238 4.43 -9.51 -20.53
N ALA A 239 4.33 -9.12 -21.80
CA ALA A 239 3.14 -9.33 -22.65
C ALA A 239 3.24 -10.47 -23.69
N HIS A 240 4.09 -11.48 -23.49
CA HIS A 240 4.36 -12.49 -24.53
C HIS A 240 4.11 -13.92 -24.06
N SER A 241 2.89 -14.42 -24.31
CA SER A 241 2.64 -15.86 -24.33
C SER A 241 1.69 -16.33 -25.43
N GLY A 242 1.00 -15.44 -26.15
CA GLY A 242 -0.01 -15.83 -27.14
C GLY A 242 0.40 -15.74 -28.61
N THR A 243 -0.50 -16.25 -29.46
CA THR A 243 -0.43 -16.24 -30.93
C THR A 243 -1.11 -15.02 -31.57
N ALA A 244 -1.49 -14.02 -30.77
CA ALA A 244 -2.21 -12.84 -31.23
C ALA A 244 -1.34 -11.96 -32.15
N PRO A 245 -1.92 -11.31 -33.17
CA PRO A 245 -1.19 -10.36 -34.02
C PRO A 245 -0.70 -9.17 -33.18
N THR A 246 0.57 -8.82 -33.33
CA THR A 246 1.19 -7.75 -32.55
C THR A 246 0.66 -6.38 -32.99
N ARG A 247 0.23 -5.56 -32.04
CA ARG A 247 -0.14 -4.15 -32.24
C ARG A 247 0.73 -3.25 -31.38
N SER A 248 1.16 -2.10 -31.92
CA SER A 248 1.93 -1.15 -31.13
C SER A 248 1.04 -0.17 -30.37
N VAL A 249 1.49 0.26 -29.19
CA VAL A 249 0.90 1.37 -28.43
C VAL A 249 0.83 2.64 -29.29
N VAL A 250 1.82 2.88 -30.16
CA VAL A 250 1.81 4.08 -31.02
C VAL A 250 0.68 4.10 -32.06
N ASP A 251 0.07 2.95 -32.33
CA ASP A 251 -1.06 2.81 -33.26
C ASP A 251 -2.41 2.94 -32.53
N LEU A 252 -2.41 2.91 -31.20
CA LEU A 252 -3.60 2.98 -30.34
C LEU A 252 -3.99 4.42 -30.02
N THR A 253 -4.12 5.23 -31.08
CA THR A 253 -4.35 6.67 -30.98
C THR A 253 -5.82 7.05 -31.13
N GLY A 254 -6.20 8.24 -30.69
CA GLY A 254 -7.48 8.86 -31.09
C GLY A 254 -7.49 9.34 -32.55
N ASP A 255 -8.61 9.93 -32.97
CA ASP A 255 -8.76 10.50 -34.31
C ASP A 255 -7.74 11.63 -34.55
N ARG A 256 -6.74 11.36 -35.41
CA ARG A 256 -5.69 12.31 -35.81
C ARG A 256 -6.03 13.19 -37.01
N SER A 257 -7.13 12.90 -37.71
CA SER A 257 -7.46 13.52 -39.01
C SER A 257 -8.58 14.56 -38.94
N GLY A 258 -9.54 14.39 -38.01
CA GLY A 258 -10.67 15.31 -37.87
C GLY A 258 -10.27 16.70 -37.38
N GLU A 259 -11.10 17.72 -37.65
CA GLU A 259 -10.98 19.02 -36.98
C GLU A 259 -11.46 18.89 -35.52
N PRO A 260 -10.70 19.37 -34.52
CA PRO A 260 -11.10 19.27 -33.12
C PRO A 260 -12.28 20.20 -32.80
N ASP A 261 -13.30 19.66 -32.12
CA ASP A 261 -14.44 20.42 -31.61
C ASP A 261 -14.06 21.37 -30.46
N ARG A 262 -12.98 21.02 -29.75
CA ARG A 262 -12.40 21.77 -28.62
C ARG A 262 -10.88 21.69 -28.67
N ARG A 263 -10.23 22.85 -28.55
CA ARG A 263 -8.77 22.96 -28.48
C ARG A 263 -8.36 23.68 -27.20
N PHE A 264 -7.39 23.12 -26.50
CA PHE A 264 -6.76 23.73 -25.33
C PHE A 264 -5.24 23.73 -25.46
N THR A 265 -4.60 24.65 -24.74
CA THR A 265 -3.15 24.66 -24.58
C THR A 265 -2.82 24.78 -23.09
N LEU A 266 -2.06 23.80 -22.59
CA LEU A 266 -1.59 23.74 -21.22
C LEU A 266 -0.08 23.93 -21.22
N THR A 267 0.40 25.04 -20.66
CA THR A 267 1.83 25.34 -20.54
C THR A 267 2.29 25.02 -19.13
N ALA A 268 3.13 24.00 -18.97
CA ALA A 268 3.75 23.65 -17.70
C ALA A 268 4.90 24.62 -17.39
N THR A 269 4.91 25.14 -16.17
CA THR A 269 5.97 26.03 -15.67
C THR A 269 6.37 25.68 -14.25
N ASP A 270 7.66 25.76 -13.92
CA ASP A 270 8.13 25.81 -12.53
C ASP A 270 8.15 27.27 -12.09
N ARG A 271 7.34 27.67 -11.09
CA ARG A 271 7.33 29.03 -10.50
C ARG A 271 6.91 29.09 -9.03
N THR A 272 7.42 30.09 -8.31
CA THR A 272 6.81 30.47 -7.01
C THR A 272 5.53 31.24 -7.28
N LEU A 273 4.40 30.69 -6.86
CA LEU A 273 3.07 31.29 -6.99
C LEU A 273 2.53 31.67 -5.61
N ARG A 274 1.43 32.44 -5.61
CA ARG A 274 0.75 32.86 -4.39
C ARG A 274 -0.67 32.31 -4.41
N LEU A 275 -1.02 31.60 -3.34
CA LEU A 275 -2.37 31.13 -3.06
C LEU A 275 -3.31 32.33 -2.85
N ALA A 276 -4.61 32.14 -3.05
CA ALA A 276 -5.63 33.16 -2.75
C ALA A 276 -5.62 33.59 -1.26
N SER A 277 -5.12 32.72 -0.37
CA SER A 277 -4.87 33.02 1.04
C SER A 277 -3.75 34.04 1.28
N GLY A 278 -2.90 34.28 0.27
CA GLY A 278 -1.71 35.12 0.34
C GLY A 278 -0.42 34.34 0.60
N GLU A 279 -0.51 33.05 0.93
CA GLU A 279 0.64 32.16 1.17
C GLU A 279 1.43 31.90 -0.13
N LYS A 280 2.74 31.71 -0.01
CA LYS A 280 3.62 31.39 -1.14
C LYS A 280 3.90 29.89 -1.20
N VAL A 281 3.96 29.37 -2.42
CA VAL A 281 4.25 27.97 -2.71
C VAL A 281 5.24 27.86 -3.88
N ALA A 282 6.18 26.92 -3.81
CA ALA A 282 7.05 26.55 -4.93
C ALA A 282 6.32 25.57 -5.86
N ALA A 283 5.61 26.10 -6.86
CA ALA A 283 4.69 25.32 -7.67
C ALA A 283 5.27 24.87 -9.02
N LEU A 284 4.81 23.71 -9.47
CA LEU A 284 4.78 23.32 -10.87
C LEU A 284 3.34 23.51 -11.32
N SER A 285 3.07 24.25 -12.38
CA SER A 285 1.69 24.68 -12.70
C SER A 285 1.40 24.65 -14.18
N PHE A 286 0.15 24.35 -14.54
CA PHE A 286 -0.37 24.61 -15.87
C PHE A 286 -0.89 26.05 -15.97
N ASN A 287 -0.44 26.79 -16.99
CA ASN A 287 -0.86 28.16 -17.28
C ASN A 287 -0.70 29.15 -16.09
N ASN A 288 0.28 28.92 -15.21
CA ASN A 288 0.52 29.71 -13.99
C ASN A 288 -0.70 29.79 -13.05
N SER A 289 -1.54 28.75 -13.02
CA SER A 289 -2.72 28.66 -12.16
C SER A 289 -2.60 27.48 -11.21
N LEU A 290 -3.21 27.61 -10.01
CA LEU A 290 -3.29 26.56 -9.01
C LEU A 290 -4.76 26.40 -8.60
N PRO A 291 -5.38 25.24 -8.82
CA PRO A 291 -5.00 24.19 -9.78
C PRO A 291 -4.88 24.74 -11.21
N GLY A 292 -4.42 23.89 -12.14
CA GLY A 292 -4.49 24.18 -13.57
C GLY A 292 -5.93 24.47 -14.06
N PRO A 293 -6.09 25.07 -15.25
CA PRO A 293 -7.40 25.48 -15.77
C PRO A 293 -8.43 24.33 -15.83
N GLU A 294 -9.67 24.58 -15.39
CA GLU A 294 -10.75 23.63 -15.60
C GLU A 294 -11.09 23.52 -17.10
N LEU A 295 -11.06 22.30 -17.63
CA LEU A 295 -11.44 22.00 -18.99
C LEU A 295 -12.91 21.56 -19.01
N ARG A 296 -13.73 22.20 -19.84
CA ARG A 296 -15.13 21.79 -20.07
C ARG A 296 -15.36 21.40 -21.52
N VAL A 297 -15.75 20.16 -21.71
CA VAL A 297 -16.04 19.56 -23.03
C VAL A 297 -17.36 18.82 -22.98
N ARG A 298 -17.87 18.39 -24.13
CA ARG A 298 -19.06 17.54 -24.21
C ARG A 298 -18.70 16.14 -24.65
N ARG A 299 -19.45 15.15 -24.17
CA ARG A 299 -19.34 13.76 -24.60
C ARG A 299 -19.37 13.65 -26.12
N GLY A 300 -18.45 12.89 -26.69
CA GLY A 300 -18.30 12.67 -28.14
C GLY A 300 -17.56 13.76 -28.91
N GLN A 301 -17.27 14.92 -28.30
CA GLN A 301 -16.44 15.96 -28.94
C GLN A 301 -15.01 15.46 -29.14
N LEU A 302 -14.40 15.78 -30.28
CA LEU A 302 -12.97 15.64 -30.47
C LEU A 302 -12.26 16.74 -29.70
N VAL A 303 -11.54 16.33 -28.65
CA VAL A 303 -10.76 17.21 -27.81
C VAL A 303 -9.31 17.13 -28.26
N GLU A 304 -8.69 18.27 -28.49
CA GLU A 304 -7.25 18.39 -28.72
C GLU A 304 -6.62 19.23 -27.62
N VAL A 305 -5.60 18.68 -26.95
CA VAL A 305 -4.85 19.40 -25.93
C VAL A 305 -3.38 19.42 -26.29
N VAL A 306 -2.84 20.63 -26.46
CA VAL A 306 -1.41 20.85 -26.67
C VAL A 306 -0.77 21.10 -25.32
N LEU A 307 0.04 20.15 -24.86
CA LEU A 307 0.92 20.31 -23.71
C LEU A 307 2.21 20.96 -24.17
N VAL A 308 2.62 22.05 -23.52
CA VAL A 308 3.90 22.72 -23.74
C VAL A 308 4.68 22.70 -22.44
N ASN A 309 5.87 22.10 -22.42
CA ASN A 309 6.77 22.25 -21.29
C ASN A 309 7.61 23.51 -21.49
N ARG A 310 7.38 24.57 -20.70
CA ARG A 310 8.19 25.78 -20.82
C ARG A 310 9.54 25.62 -20.13
N ASP A 311 9.55 25.21 -18.87
CA ASP A 311 10.75 25.24 -18.01
C ASP A 311 10.76 24.23 -16.85
N VAL A 312 9.94 23.17 -16.91
CA VAL A 312 10.00 22.07 -15.92
C VAL A 312 11.10 21.10 -16.31
N ALA A 313 12.22 21.15 -15.57
CA ALA A 313 13.48 20.48 -15.91
C ALA A 313 13.36 18.98 -16.14
N ASP A 314 12.59 18.31 -15.28
CA ASP A 314 12.38 16.86 -15.25
C ASP A 314 11.46 16.33 -16.36
N GLY A 315 10.91 17.20 -17.19
CA GLY A 315 9.88 16.85 -18.16
C GLY A 315 8.48 16.84 -17.58
N VAL A 316 7.46 16.71 -18.45
CA VAL A 316 6.04 16.63 -18.05
C VAL A 316 5.25 15.76 -19.04
N THR A 317 4.12 15.22 -18.57
CA THR A 317 3.10 14.58 -19.41
C THR A 317 1.69 15.01 -18.95
N LEU A 318 0.64 14.42 -19.52
CA LEU A 318 -0.75 14.57 -19.07
C LEU A 318 -1.44 13.22 -19.07
N HIS A 319 -1.75 12.71 -17.88
CA HIS A 319 -2.67 11.61 -17.69
C HIS A 319 -4.11 12.12 -17.50
N TRP A 320 -5.06 11.43 -18.12
CA TRP A 320 -6.48 11.78 -18.13
C TRP A 320 -7.27 10.91 -17.14
N HIS A 321 -7.08 11.17 -15.86
CA HIS A 321 -7.60 10.34 -14.77
C HIS A 321 -9.10 10.07 -14.87
N GLY A 322 -9.42 8.78 -15.07
CA GLY A 322 -10.79 8.25 -15.17
C GLY A 322 -11.45 8.40 -16.55
N VAL A 323 -10.75 8.96 -17.52
CA VAL A 323 -11.21 9.07 -18.91
C VAL A 323 -10.70 7.86 -19.70
N ASP A 324 -11.59 7.17 -20.38
CA ASP A 324 -11.24 6.07 -21.29
C ASP A 324 -10.70 6.64 -22.60
N VAL A 325 -9.45 7.07 -22.57
CA VAL A 325 -8.71 7.50 -23.75
C VAL A 325 -8.13 6.28 -24.48
N PRO A 326 -7.84 6.37 -25.79
CA PRO A 326 -6.98 5.41 -26.45
C PRO A 326 -5.60 5.37 -25.77
N ASN A 327 -5.00 4.19 -25.66
CA ASN A 327 -3.79 3.99 -24.84
C ASN A 327 -2.62 4.92 -25.20
N ALA A 328 -2.44 5.31 -26.47
CA ALA A 328 -1.40 6.25 -26.87
C ALA A 328 -1.58 7.67 -26.30
N GLU A 329 -2.78 8.01 -25.82
CA GLU A 329 -3.10 9.32 -25.26
C GLU A 329 -3.06 9.33 -23.72
N ASP A 330 -2.75 8.19 -23.07
CA ASP A 330 -2.80 8.03 -21.62
C ASP A 330 -1.74 8.83 -20.86
N GLY A 331 -0.66 9.21 -21.54
CA GLY A 331 0.32 10.17 -21.02
C GLY A 331 1.27 9.66 -19.95
N VAL A 332 1.56 8.35 -19.91
CA VAL A 332 2.49 7.73 -18.95
C VAL A 332 3.90 7.70 -19.54
N ALA A 333 4.85 8.40 -18.91
CA ALA A 333 6.22 8.52 -19.40
C ALA A 333 6.95 7.16 -19.40
N GLY A 334 7.49 6.73 -20.54
CA GLY A 334 8.17 5.44 -20.67
C GLY A 334 7.23 4.24 -20.84
N VAL A 335 5.91 4.45 -20.89
CA VAL A 335 4.91 3.38 -21.15
C VAL A 335 4.09 3.69 -22.40
N THR A 336 3.46 4.86 -22.46
CA THR A 336 2.59 5.26 -23.59
C THR A 336 3.14 6.43 -24.41
N GLN A 337 4.10 7.17 -23.83
CA GLN A 337 4.88 8.20 -24.52
C GLN A 337 6.20 8.47 -23.78
N ASP A 338 7.11 9.24 -24.37
CA ASP A 338 8.21 9.86 -23.61
C ASP A 338 7.77 11.14 -22.90
N ALA A 339 8.46 11.50 -21.82
CA ALA A 339 8.27 12.77 -21.12
C ALA A 339 8.58 13.96 -22.05
N VAL A 340 7.75 15.01 -22.01
CA VAL A 340 7.96 16.21 -22.82
C VAL A 340 9.09 17.04 -22.19
N PRO A 341 10.26 17.19 -22.84
CA PRO A 341 11.39 17.91 -22.26
C PRO A 341 11.14 19.43 -22.22
N PRO A 342 11.91 20.20 -21.44
CA PRO A 342 11.85 21.67 -21.47
C PRO A 342 11.95 22.23 -22.90
N GLY A 343 11.04 23.15 -23.24
CA GLY A 343 10.89 23.72 -24.59
C GLY A 343 10.13 22.84 -25.58
N GLY A 344 9.80 21.59 -25.21
CA GLY A 344 9.05 20.64 -26.03
C GLY A 344 7.53 20.82 -25.94
N HIS A 345 6.81 20.07 -26.78
CA HIS A 345 5.36 19.97 -26.73
C HIS A 345 4.87 18.57 -27.13
N HIS A 346 3.65 18.22 -26.71
CA HIS A 346 2.94 17.01 -27.12
C HIS A 346 1.46 17.32 -27.38
N VAL A 347 0.82 16.56 -28.26
CA VAL A 347 -0.58 16.78 -28.66
C VAL A 347 -1.42 15.53 -28.39
N TYR A 348 -2.33 15.66 -27.42
CA TYR A 348 -3.30 14.63 -27.07
C TYR A 348 -4.58 14.84 -27.85
N ARG A 349 -5.16 13.77 -28.40
CA ARG A 349 -6.43 13.80 -29.12
C ARG A 349 -7.31 12.61 -28.77
N PHE A 350 -8.49 12.88 -28.23
CA PHE A 350 -9.44 11.83 -27.83
C PHE A 350 -10.89 12.33 -27.89
N ARG A 351 -11.84 11.39 -27.83
CA ARG A 351 -13.27 11.66 -27.70
C ARG A 351 -13.77 11.04 -26.40
N PRO A 352 -14.12 11.81 -25.37
CA PRO A 352 -14.66 11.23 -24.15
C PRO A 352 -16.02 10.61 -24.43
N ASP A 353 -16.16 9.33 -24.13
CA ASP A 353 -17.35 8.52 -24.40
C ASP A 353 -18.44 8.65 -23.31
N ARG A 354 -18.08 9.26 -22.18
CA ARG A 354 -18.91 9.43 -20.98
C ARG A 354 -18.91 10.88 -20.49
N ALA A 355 -20.03 11.32 -19.95
CA ALA A 355 -20.11 12.55 -19.16
C ALA A 355 -19.75 12.25 -17.70
N GLY A 356 -19.19 13.24 -16.99
CA GLY A 356 -18.75 13.08 -15.61
C GLY A 356 -17.74 14.13 -15.14
N THR A 357 -17.30 13.97 -13.90
CA THR A 357 -16.21 14.73 -13.30
C THR A 357 -14.92 13.90 -13.32
N PHE A 358 -13.93 14.42 -14.02
CA PHE A 358 -12.59 13.86 -14.18
C PHE A 358 -11.57 14.92 -13.81
N TRP A 359 -10.31 14.56 -13.90
CA TRP A 359 -9.19 15.47 -13.71
C TRP A 359 -8.02 14.99 -14.53
N TYR A 360 -6.99 15.82 -14.61
CA TYR A 360 -5.77 15.51 -15.35
C TYR A 360 -4.57 15.90 -14.51
N HIS A 361 -3.47 15.18 -14.64
CA HIS A 361 -2.23 15.49 -13.94
C HIS A 361 -1.00 15.01 -14.71
N SER A 362 0.20 15.49 -14.35
CA SER A 362 1.44 14.95 -14.91
C SER A 362 1.66 13.52 -14.43
N HIS A 363 2.12 12.66 -15.34
CA HIS A 363 2.51 11.27 -15.10
C HIS A 363 3.99 11.06 -15.50
N GLN A 364 4.76 12.03 -15.02
CA GLN A 364 6.21 12.14 -15.03
C GLN A 364 6.56 12.75 -13.68
N GLN A 365 7.19 11.96 -12.82
CA GLN A 365 7.45 12.21 -11.41
C GLN A 365 6.17 12.65 -10.69
N SER A 366 5.08 11.91 -10.87
CA SER A 366 3.75 12.24 -10.33
C SER A 366 3.81 12.66 -8.87
N SER A 367 4.55 11.94 -8.03
CA SER A 367 4.69 12.22 -6.59
C SER A 367 5.13 13.66 -6.29
N ILE A 368 6.04 14.22 -7.10
CA ILE A 368 6.53 15.60 -6.97
C ILE A 368 5.66 16.57 -7.78
N ALA A 369 5.33 16.19 -9.01
CA ALA A 369 4.62 17.01 -9.97
C ALA A 369 3.23 17.40 -9.49
N VAL A 370 2.45 16.43 -9.01
CA VAL A 370 1.09 16.63 -8.51
C VAL A 370 1.12 17.40 -7.20
N ALA A 371 1.96 16.98 -6.25
CA ALA A 371 2.08 17.66 -4.96
C ALA A 371 2.44 19.16 -5.11
N ARG A 372 3.22 19.51 -6.14
CA ARG A 372 3.57 20.90 -6.48
C ARG A 372 2.58 21.62 -7.40
N GLY A 373 1.56 20.94 -7.95
CA GLY A 373 0.43 21.60 -8.64
C GLY A 373 0.22 21.29 -10.13
N LEU A 374 0.92 20.32 -10.73
CA LEU A 374 0.68 19.89 -12.12
C LEU A 374 -0.56 18.99 -12.23
N PHE A 375 -1.71 19.56 -11.92
CA PHE A 375 -3.02 18.94 -12.09
C PHE A 375 -4.11 19.99 -12.37
N GLY A 376 -5.26 19.56 -12.88
CA GLY A 376 -6.44 20.39 -13.07
C GLY A 376 -7.71 19.55 -13.31
N ALA A 377 -8.88 20.17 -13.30
CA ALA A 377 -10.15 19.46 -13.45
C ALA A 377 -10.59 19.33 -14.92
N LEU A 378 -11.27 18.24 -15.25
CA LEU A 378 -11.93 18.01 -16.53
C LEU A 378 -13.39 17.64 -16.31
N VAL A 379 -14.32 18.47 -16.80
CA VAL A 379 -15.75 18.18 -16.76
C VAL A 379 -16.22 17.83 -18.17
N VAL A 380 -16.72 16.60 -18.33
CA VAL A 380 -17.37 16.17 -19.57
C VAL A 380 -18.88 16.27 -19.39
N GLU A 381 -19.52 17.09 -20.21
CA GLU A 381 -20.93 17.39 -20.12
C GLU A 381 -21.75 16.53 -21.09
N GLU A 382 -22.98 16.19 -20.72
CA GLU A 382 -23.91 15.53 -21.65
C GLU A 382 -24.26 16.47 -22.83
N PRO A 383 -24.38 15.95 -24.08
CA PRO A 383 -24.65 16.78 -25.26
C PRO A 383 -26.01 17.48 -25.23
N SER A 384 -27.00 16.88 -24.57
CA SER A 384 -28.36 17.41 -24.44
C SER A 384 -28.98 17.05 -23.09
N LYS A 385 -29.22 18.05 -22.25
CA LYS A 385 -30.34 18.14 -21.29
C LYS A 385 -30.39 19.56 -20.69
N ASP A 386 -31.56 20.17 -20.80
CA ASP A 386 -31.99 21.43 -20.16
C ASP A 386 -32.11 21.32 -18.61
N GLN A 387 -31.23 20.55 -17.96
CA GLN A 387 -31.26 20.34 -16.51
C GLN A 387 -29.84 20.32 -15.93
N ARG A 388 -29.05 21.36 -16.20
CA ARG A 388 -27.91 21.65 -15.32
C ARG A 388 -28.46 22.24 -14.03
N ALA A 389 -27.91 21.82 -12.90
CA ALA A 389 -28.06 22.59 -11.68
C ALA A 389 -27.68 24.04 -12.02
N PRO A 390 -28.54 25.05 -11.75
CA PRO A 390 -28.22 26.43 -12.09
C PRO A 390 -26.94 26.93 -11.41
N PHE A 391 -26.49 26.24 -10.37
CA PHE A 391 -25.17 26.40 -9.78
C PHE A 391 -24.38 25.08 -9.86
N ASP A 392 -23.35 25.02 -10.71
CA ASP A 392 -22.43 23.89 -10.87
C ASP A 392 -21.00 24.36 -10.53
N ARG A 393 -20.42 23.81 -9.47
CA ARG A 393 -19.11 24.22 -8.94
C ARG A 393 -18.21 23.02 -8.73
N THR A 394 -17.05 23.03 -9.38
CA THR A 394 -15.95 22.12 -9.07
C THR A 394 -15.17 22.60 -7.85
N VAL A 395 -14.87 21.66 -6.96
CA VAL A 395 -14.12 21.86 -5.72
C VAL A 395 -12.99 20.84 -5.71
N VAL A 396 -11.81 21.27 -6.16
CA VAL A 396 -10.60 20.46 -6.07
C VAL A 396 -9.97 20.69 -4.70
N ALA A 397 -9.79 19.64 -3.91
CA ALA A 397 -9.06 19.71 -2.65
C ALA A 397 -7.60 19.29 -2.87
N HIS A 398 -6.67 20.04 -2.28
CA HIS A 398 -5.24 19.74 -2.31
C HIS A 398 -4.54 20.28 -1.06
N ALA A 399 -3.49 19.59 -0.59
CA ALA A 399 -2.64 20.09 0.50
C ALA A 399 -1.39 20.75 -0.09
N TRP A 400 -1.30 22.07 0.04
CA TRP A 400 -0.17 22.84 -0.48
C TRP A 400 0.98 22.88 0.52
N PRO A 401 2.24 22.68 0.08
CA PRO A 401 3.42 22.89 0.90
C PRO A 401 3.71 24.41 1.02
N VAL A 402 3.06 25.08 1.97
CA VAL A 402 3.18 26.54 2.12
C VAL A 402 4.50 26.94 2.80
N GLY A 403 4.94 28.16 2.50
CA GLY A 403 6.20 28.68 3.05
C GLY A 403 7.44 28.12 2.37
N THR A 404 7.26 27.35 1.29
CA THR A 404 8.35 26.83 0.44
C THR A 404 8.77 27.87 -0.60
N ALA A 405 10.06 27.89 -0.91
CA ALA A 405 10.67 28.56 -2.04
C ALA A 405 11.31 27.51 -2.95
N ARG A 406 11.53 27.84 -4.23
CA ARG A 406 12.12 26.89 -5.19
C ARG A 406 13.46 26.27 -4.75
N ASN A 407 14.21 27.00 -3.91
CA ASN A 407 15.50 26.59 -3.39
C ASN A 407 15.45 26.30 -1.87
N SER A 408 14.27 26.06 -1.31
CA SER A 408 14.14 25.69 0.10
C SER A 408 14.90 24.39 0.36
N PRO A 409 15.59 24.26 1.51
CA PRO A 409 16.19 23.00 1.94
C PRO A 409 15.10 22.00 2.33
N GLY A 410 14.50 21.40 1.32
CA GLY A 410 13.73 20.16 1.34
C GLY A 410 14.13 19.49 0.03
N GLY A 411 14.91 18.42 0.11
CA GLY A 411 15.39 17.75 -1.09
C GLY A 411 14.23 17.23 -1.95
N PRO A 412 14.46 16.94 -3.23
CA PRO A 412 13.46 16.39 -4.15
C PRO A 412 12.97 14.98 -3.79
N HIS A 413 13.45 14.40 -2.69
CA HIS A 413 13.14 13.02 -2.30
C HIS A 413 12.57 13.03 -0.90
N GLY A 414 11.26 12.73 -0.80
CA GLY A 414 10.68 12.27 0.45
C GLY A 414 11.42 11.08 0.95
N GLY A 415 11.91 11.21 2.19
CA GLY A 415 12.65 10.14 2.81
C GLY A 415 11.66 9.04 3.16
N GLY A 416 11.73 7.93 2.43
CA GLY A 416 10.87 6.77 2.64
C GLY A 416 10.70 6.43 4.12
N ALA A 417 9.55 5.86 4.50
CA ALA A 417 8.98 5.59 5.83
C ALA A 417 9.90 5.51 7.09
N LEU A 418 11.19 5.16 6.95
CA LEU A 418 12.21 5.20 8.01
C LEU A 418 12.84 6.59 8.24
N SER A 419 12.73 7.53 7.30
CA SER A 419 13.27 8.90 7.43
C SER A 419 12.34 9.81 8.24
N GLY A 420 11.04 9.48 8.34
CA GLY A 420 10.06 10.23 9.13
C GLY A 420 9.84 11.66 8.62
N THR A 421 10.06 11.92 7.33
CA THR A 421 9.99 13.26 6.71
C THR A 421 9.08 13.24 5.48
N ASN A 422 7.88 13.82 5.59
CA ASN A 422 6.99 14.05 4.45
C ASN A 422 7.71 14.90 3.40
N GLY A 423 7.69 14.43 2.16
CA GLY A 423 8.77 14.63 1.20
C GLY A 423 8.96 15.95 0.46
N LEU A 424 8.51 17.09 0.99
CA LEU A 424 8.74 18.38 0.32
C LEU A 424 9.30 19.46 1.24
N GLY A 425 9.34 19.22 2.56
CA GLY A 425 9.60 20.28 3.53
C GLY A 425 8.50 21.36 3.53
N GLY A 426 8.36 22.07 4.65
CA GLY A 426 7.30 23.07 4.84
C GLY A 426 6.05 22.52 5.54
N THR A 427 5.07 23.40 5.79
CA THR A 427 3.80 23.02 6.42
C THR A 427 2.78 22.72 5.33
N LEU A 428 2.18 21.53 5.35
CA LEU A 428 1.06 21.22 4.47
C LEU A 428 -0.18 21.98 4.93
N ARG A 429 -0.87 22.62 3.97
CA ARG A 429 -2.13 23.34 4.21
C ARG A 429 -3.16 22.95 3.17
N THR A 430 -4.25 22.37 3.64
CA THR A 430 -5.37 22.04 2.78
C THR A 430 -6.06 23.28 2.26
N ALA A 431 -6.42 23.22 0.99
CA ALA A 431 -7.13 24.26 0.27
C ALA A 431 -8.26 23.66 -0.57
N PHE A 432 -9.28 24.49 -0.83
CA PHE A 432 -10.16 24.27 -1.96
C PHE A 432 -9.67 25.15 -3.11
N GLY A 433 -9.08 24.51 -4.12
CA GLY A 433 -8.29 25.15 -5.14
C GLY A 433 -7.02 25.77 -4.54
N ASP A 434 -6.93 27.09 -4.57
CA ASP A 434 -5.83 27.89 -4.02
C ASP A 434 -6.19 28.66 -2.76
N ASP A 435 -7.36 28.47 -2.15
CA ASP A 435 -7.72 29.16 -0.89
C ASP A 435 -7.72 28.18 0.29
N THR A 436 -6.78 28.40 1.22
CA THR A 436 -6.68 27.66 2.50
C THR A 436 -7.68 28.14 3.54
N ARG A 437 -8.49 29.17 3.23
CA ARG A 437 -9.47 29.78 4.13
C ARG A 437 -10.90 29.39 3.76
N THR A 438 -11.86 30.00 4.45
CA THR A 438 -13.27 29.88 4.10
C THR A 438 -13.63 30.82 2.95
N ARG A 439 -14.07 30.25 1.84
CA ARG A 439 -14.65 31.00 0.71
C ARG A 439 -16.15 31.05 0.87
N ALA A 440 -16.72 32.25 0.79
CA ALA A 440 -18.17 32.45 0.87
C ALA A 440 -18.71 32.88 -0.49
N GLU A 441 -19.77 32.23 -0.98
CA GLU A 441 -20.40 32.53 -2.26
C GLU A 441 -21.92 32.68 -2.13
N LYS A 442 -22.47 33.58 -2.94
CA LYS A 442 -23.89 33.88 -2.95
C LYS A 442 -24.63 32.88 -3.84
N VAL A 443 -25.57 32.14 -3.25
CA VAL A 443 -26.47 31.22 -3.99
C VAL A 443 -27.89 31.47 -3.52
N ARG A 444 -28.81 31.74 -4.46
CA ARG A 444 -30.22 32.03 -4.11
C ARG A 444 -30.88 30.78 -3.52
N ALA A 445 -31.70 30.96 -2.50
CA ALA A 445 -32.55 29.89 -1.98
C ALA A 445 -33.43 29.28 -3.09
N GLY A 446 -33.62 27.96 -3.03
CA GLY A 446 -34.34 27.16 -4.01
C GLY A 446 -33.57 26.85 -5.30
N THR A 447 -32.31 27.30 -5.43
CA THR A 447 -31.44 26.97 -6.57
C THR A 447 -30.95 25.53 -6.45
N GLU A 448 -31.03 24.75 -7.53
CA GLU A 448 -30.35 23.45 -7.57
C GLU A 448 -28.84 23.65 -7.64
N VAL A 449 -28.11 22.95 -6.78
CA VAL A 449 -26.66 23.03 -6.64
C VAL A 449 -26.04 21.68 -6.98
N ARG A 450 -24.98 21.69 -7.78
CA ARG A 450 -24.05 20.58 -7.98
C ARG A 450 -22.66 20.97 -7.52
N LEU A 451 -22.09 20.20 -6.60
CA LEU A 451 -20.71 20.33 -6.15
C LEU A 451 -19.92 19.13 -6.66
N ARG A 452 -18.88 19.36 -7.47
CA ARG A 452 -18.02 18.31 -8.01
C ARG A 452 -16.74 18.24 -7.19
N LEU A 453 -16.68 17.31 -6.25
CA LEU A 453 -15.53 17.14 -5.38
C LEU A 453 -14.46 16.36 -6.14
N VAL A 454 -13.22 16.86 -6.10
CA VAL A 454 -12.04 16.18 -6.64
C VAL A 454 -10.98 16.15 -5.55
N ASN A 455 -10.48 14.98 -5.18
CA ASN A 455 -9.36 14.87 -4.27
C ASN A 455 -8.06 14.70 -5.06
N ALA A 456 -7.29 15.78 -5.22
CA ALA A 456 -6.05 15.79 -6.02
C ALA A 456 -4.80 15.44 -5.19
N ASP A 457 -4.98 14.80 -4.03
CA ASP A 457 -3.92 14.52 -3.07
C ASP A 457 -3.76 13.01 -2.85
N ASN A 458 -2.66 12.60 -2.21
CA ASN A 458 -2.26 11.20 -2.05
C ASN A 458 -3.24 10.40 -1.18
N CYS A 459 -3.77 11.03 -0.12
CA CYS A 459 -4.56 10.34 0.88
C CYS A 459 -6.06 10.54 0.74
N PRO A 460 -6.87 9.57 1.20
CA PRO A 460 -8.31 9.77 1.29
C PRO A 460 -8.64 10.99 2.15
N ARG A 461 -9.65 11.75 1.71
CA ARG A 461 -10.12 12.93 2.44
C ARG A 461 -11.55 12.77 2.89
N THR A 462 -11.82 13.21 4.11
CA THR A 462 -13.15 13.19 4.70
C THR A 462 -13.79 14.57 4.70
N TYR A 463 -14.91 14.72 3.99
CA TYR A 463 -15.67 15.95 3.85
C TYR A 463 -16.96 15.92 4.67
N SER A 464 -17.33 17.08 5.20
CA SER A 464 -18.64 17.36 5.80
C SER A 464 -19.37 18.38 4.94
N LEU A 465 -20.57 18.03 4.48
CA LEU A 465 -21.55 19.00 3.94
C LEU A 465 -22.65 19.24 4.99
N ALA A 466 -22.64 20.43 5.59
CA ALA A 466 -23.54 20.81 6.67
C ALA A 466 -24.53 21.89 6.24
N GLY A 467 -25.69 21.94 6.90
CA GLY A 467 -26.74 22.94 6.65
C GLY A 467 -27.80 22.51 5.63
N THR A 468 -27.64 21.37 4.98
CA THR A 468 -28.61 20.78 4.05
C THR A 468 -28.51 19.26 4.07
N SER A 469 -29.57 18.58 3.66
CA SER A 469 -29.43 17.22 3.13
C SER A 469 -28.97 17.29 1.67
N PHE A 470 -28.44 16.19 1.14
CA PHE A 470 -27.91 16.12 -0.21
C PHE A 470 -28.02 14.70 -0.78
N ALA A 471 -27.83 14.53 -2.08
CA ALA A 471 -27.64 13.23 -2.71
C ALA A 471 -26.21 13.13 -3.27
N VAL A 472 -25.63 11.93 -3.25
CA VAL A 472 -24.39 11.63 -3.99
C VAL A 472 -24.82 11.24 -5.41
N ALA A 473 -24.73 12.18 -6.33
CA ALA A 473 -25.23 12.03 -7.69
C ALA A 473 -24.28 11.25 -8.59
N ALA A 474 -22.96 11.33 -8.36
CA ALA A 474 -21.98 10.54 -9.11
C ALA A 474 -20.77 10.17 -8.25
N ILE A 475 -20.14 9.04 -8.58
CA ILE A 475 -18.87 8.56 -8.03
C ILE A 475 -17.93 8.31 -9.20
N ASP A 476 -16.74 8.93 -9.16
CA ASP A 476 -15.68 8.85 -10.16
C ASP A 476 -16.19 9.05 -11.60
N GLY A 477 -17.03 10.08 -11.76
CA GLY A 477 -17.62 10.42 -13.05
C GLY A 477 -18.75 9.49 -13.51
N THR A 478 -19.17 8.50 -12.73
CA THR A 478 -20.32 7.65 -13.03
C THR A 478 -21.54 8.05 -12.19
N GLU A 479 -22.66 8.37 -12.86
CA GLU A 479 -23.92 8.70 -12.22
C GLU A 479 -24.47 7.53 -11.37
N VAL A 480 -24.93 7.86 -10.17
CA VAL A 480 -25.57 6.92 -9.24
C VAL A 480 -27.05 6.79 -9.61
N GLN A 481 -27.48 5.58 -9.92
CA GLN A 481 -28.88 5.30 -10.25
C GLN A 481 -29.75 5.41 -9.00
N GLY A 482 -30.85 6.16 -9.09
CA GLY A 482 -31.78 6.33 -7.97
C GLY A 482 -31.14 6.95 -6.72
N ALA A 483 -30.19 7.87 -6.90
CA ALA A 483 -29.56 8.59 -5.81
C ALA A 483 -30.61 9.20 -4.86
N SER A 484 -30.55 8.83 -3.58
CA SER A 484 -31.50 9.25 -2.55
C SER A 484 -30.90 10.30 -1.63
N GLU A 485 -31.77 11.09 -1.01
CA GLU A 485 -31.31 12.10 -0.06
C GLU A 485 -30.69 11.46 1.19
N VAL A 486 -29.49 11.91 1.55
CA VAL A 486 -28.77 11.57 2.78
C VAL A 486 -28.58 12.80 3.65
N ARG A 487 -28.49 12.58 4.96
CA ARG A 487 -28.29 13.64 5.95
C ARG A 487 -27.31 13.21 7.02
N GLY A 488 -26.44 14.15 7.43
CA GLY A 488 -25.51 13.95 8.54
C GLY A 488 -24.46 12.87 8.28
N ARG A 489 -24.14 12.59 7.00
CA ARG A 489 -23.09 11.65 6.61
C ARG A 489 -21.81 12.39 6.24
N LEU A 490 -20.69 11.80 6.63
CA LEU A 490 -19.35 12.23 6.17
C LEU A 490 -19.01 11.54 4.85
N LEU A 491 -18.30 12.22 3.97
CA LEU A 491 -17.95 11.70 2.64
C LEU A 491 -16.44 11.45 2.62
N ARG A 492 -16.02 10.18 2.61
CA ARG A 492 -14.61 9.83 2.42
C ARG A 492 -14.37 9.58 0.93
N VAL A 493 -13.49 10.39 0.33
CA VAL A 493 -13.14 10.33 -1.10
C VAL A 493 -11.69 9.88 -1.20
N ALA A 494 -11.43 8.84 -1.98
CA ALA A 494 -10.09 8.29 -2.23
C ALA A 494 -9.10 9.36 -2.71
N GLY A 495 -7.78 9.16 -2.52
CA GLY A 495 -6.78 9.95 -3.25
C GLY A 495 -6.97 9.72 -4.75
N GLY A 496 -7.17 10.78 -5.55
CA GLY A 496 -7.60 10.69 -6.96
C GLY A 496 -9.09 10.45 -7.21
N GLY A 497 -9.88 10.24 -6.15
CA GLY A 497 -11.33 10.02 -6.22
C GLY A 497 -12.16 11.30 -6.42
N ARG A 498 -13.38 11.16 -6.94
CA ARG A 498 -14.32 12.26 -7.20
C ARG A 498 -15.76 11.92 -6.84
N TYR A 499 -16.45 12.79 -6.12
CA TYR A 499 -17.87 12.66 -5.81
C TYR A 499 -18.63 13.90 -6.30
N ASP A 500 -19.74 13.71 -7.02
CA ASP A 500 -20.66 14.81 -7.31
C ASP A 500 -21.81 14.82 -6.31
N LEU A 501 -22.01 15.93 -5.63
CA LEU A 501 -23.11 16.13 -4.69
C LEU A 501 -24.17 17.03 -5.29
N THR A 502 -25.44 16.70 -5.09
CA THR A 502 -26.57 17.55 -5.49
C THR A 502 -27.48 17.87 -4.32
N TYR A 503 -27.93 19.11 -4.22
CA TYR A 503 -28.94 19.51 -3.26
C TYR A 503 -29.64 20.79 -3.73
N ARG A 504 -30.78 21.12 -3.11
CA ARG A 504 -31.48 22.37 -3.34
C ARG A 504 -31.12 23.38 -2.25
N GLN A 505 -30.58 24.54 -2.64
CA GLN A 505 -30.08 25.54 -1.70
C GLN A 505 -31.18 25.97 -0.70
N PRO A 506 -30.99 25.78 0.62
CA PRO A 506 -31.95 26.23 1.63
C PRO A 506 -31.86 27.75 1.83
N ASP A 507 -32.79 28.30 2.61
CA ASP A 507 -32.76 29.71 3.04
C ASP A 507 -31.54 30.04 3.91
N GLY A 508 -31.02 29.03 4.61
CA GLY A 508 -29.83 29.12 5.44
C GLY A 508 -28.51 28.87 4.69
N PRO A 509 -27.38 29.08 5.37
CA PRO A 509 -26.07 28.72 4.82
C PRO A 509 -25.87 27.20 4.76
N VAL A 510 -25.16 26.77 3.72
CA VAL A 510 -24.60 25.42 3.55
C VAL A 510 -23.08 25.53 3.57
N ARG A 511 -22.40 24.63 4.26
CA ARG A 511 -20.94 24.63 4.36
C ARG A 511 -20.36 23.27 4.03
N LEU A 512 -19.52 23.23 3.00
CA LEU A 512 -18.61 22.12 2.70
C LEU A 512 -17.27 22.40 3.39
N THR A 513 -16.73 21.43 4.13
CA THR A 513 -15.45 21.56 4.84
C THR A 513 -14.75 20.21 4.90
N VAL A 514 -13.42 20.20 4.83
CA VAL A 514 -12.64 19.01 5.17
C VAL A 514 -12.62 18.86 6.69
N VAL A 515 -12.87 17.65 7.19
CA VAL A 515 -12.91 17.32 8.63
C VAL A 515 -11.93 16.22 9.04
N GLY A 516 -11.41 15.48 8.06
CA GLY A 516 -10.30 14.55 8.21
C GLY A 516 -9.38 14.72 7.01
N ASP A 517 -8.13 15.06 7.30
CA ASP A 517 -7.04 15.12 6.32
C ASP A 517 -5.82 14.43 6.95
N ALA A 518 -5.55 13.22 6.47
CA ALA A 518 -4.42 12.44 6.92
C ALA A 518 -3.07 13.11 6.63
N ASN A 519 -2.96 13.81 5.49
CA ASN A 519 -1.73 14.48 5.06
C ASN A 519 -1.38 15.68 5.96
N ALA A 520 -2.38 16.44 6.39
CA ALA A 520 -2.19 17.64 7.21
C ALA A 520 -2.16 17.40 8.73
N SER A 521 -2.50 16.18 9.17
CA SER A 521 -2.54 15.81 10.60
C SER A 521 -1.19 15.38 11.19
N ALA A 522 -0.15 15.21 10.36
CA ALA A 522 1.19 14.84 10.79
C ALA A 522 1.97 16.00 11.45
N ASP A 523 1.42 16.58 12.53
CA ASP A 523 2.19 17.39 13.50
C ASP A 523 3.08 16.44 14.33
N GLY A 524 4.10 15.86 13.68
CA GLY A 524 5.22 15.17 14.32
C GLY A 524 5.01 13.70 14.70
N GLN A 525 5.92 12.86 14.20
CA GLN A 525 6.25 11.49 14.64
C GLN A 525 5.33 10.36 14.12
N GLY A 526 5.83 9.65 13.10
CA GLY A 526 5.61 8.20 12.96
C GLY A 526 4.92 7.77 11.66
N PHE A 527 5.71 7.13 10.78
CA PHE A 527 5.31 6.41 9.57
C PHE A 527 4.65 7.27 8.46
N GLU A 528 5.27 7.30 7.28
CA GLU A 528 4.61 7.82 6.07
C GLU A 528 3.36 6.95 5.85
N GLY A 529 2.18 7.55 5.90
CA GLY A 529 0.96 6.85 5.57
C GLY A 529 -0.29 7.70 5.68
N CYS A 530 -1.28 7.32 4.90
CA CYS A 530 -2.60 7.92 4.85
C CYS A 530 -3.49 7.62 6.06
N GLY A 531 -3.09 6.70 6.95
CA GLY A 531 -3.64 6.49 8.29
C GLY A 531 -5.16 6.32 8.40
N GLN A 532 -5.64 5.84 9.55
CA GLN A 532 -7.06 6.00 9.86
C GLN A 532 -7.32 7.46 10.24
N ASP A 533 -8.15 8.16 9.45
CA ASP A 533 -8.74 9.45 9.81
C ASP A 533 -9.39 9.32 11.21
N GLY A 534 -8.65 9.73 12.25
CA GLY A 534 -9.03 9.60 13.66
C GLY A 534 -7.96 9.01 14.61
N ALA A 535 -6.93 8.33 14.11
CA ALA A 535 -5.90 7.72 14.96
C ALA A 535 -4.69 8.65 15.24
N TYR A 536 -4.38 9.60 14.35
CA TYR A 536 -3.20 10.48 14.51
C TYR A 536 -3.49 11.99 14.36
N GLY A 537 -4.75 12.39 14.19
CA GLY A 537 -5.15 13.80 14.10
C GLY A 537 -6.22 14.17 15.10
N THR A 538 -5.91 14.25 16.39
CA THR A 538 -6.83 14.89 17.34
C THR A 538 -6.89 16.40 17.06
N GLY A 539 -7.91 16.85 16.34
CA GLY A 539 -8.53 18.14 16.64
C GLY A 539 -8.23 19.36 15.75
N ARG A 540 -7.79 19.22 14.50
CA ARG A 540 -7.80 20.36 13.56
C ARG A 540 -8.88 20.17 12.50
N THR A 541 -10.04 20.80 12.69
CA THR A 541 -10.90 21.12 11.55
C THR A 541 -10.13 22.08 10.67
N GLU A 542 -9.75 21.64 9.49
CA GLU A 542 -9.00 22.47 8.56
C GLU A 542 -9.81 23.67 8.09
N THR A 543 -9.10 24.75 7.78
CA THR A 543 -9.70 26.07 7.55
C THR A 543 -10.33 26.22 6.16
N ALA A 544 -9.96 25.34 5.21
CA ALA A 544 -10.53 25.31 3.87
C ALA A 544 -12.00 24.88 3.93
N SER A 545 -12.88 25.81 3.57
CA SER A 545 -14.30 25.50 3.44
C SER A 545 -14.98 26.37 2.41
N LEU A 546 -16.04 25.86 1.81
CA LEU A 546 -16.91 26.58 0.89
C LEU A 546 -18.25 26.79 1.59
N GLN A 547 -18.64 28.05 1.78
CA GLN A 547 -19.92 28.44 2.38
C GLN A 547 -20.82 29.05 1.31
N LEU A 548 -21.97 28.42 1.07
CA LEU A 548 -22.97 28.84 0.09
C LEU A 548 -24.20 29.35 0.83
N ALA A 549 -24.60 30.60 0.58
CA ALA A 549 -25.75 31.20 1.25
C ALA A 549 -26.44 32.28 0.39
N PRO A 550 -27.74 32.57 0.60
CA PRO A 550 -28.41 33.67 -0.07
C PRO A 550 -27.83 35.06 0.30
N ASN A 551 -27.35 35.21 1.53
CA ASN A 551 -26.65 36.40 2.03
C ASN A 551 -25.38 35.99 2.80
N PRO A 552 -24.24 35.81 2.11
CA PRO A 552 -23.02 35.30 2.74
C PRO A 552 -22.45 36.21 3.84
N SER A 553 -22.58 37.53 3.69
CA SER A 553 -22.08 38.51 4.67
C SER A 553 -22.84 38.53 6.00
N ALA A 554 -24.08 38.06 6.00
CA ALA A 554 -24.91 37.95 7.21
C ALA A 554 -24.99 36.52 7.76
N ALA A 555 -24.43 35.54 7.04
CA ALA A 555 -24.52 34.13 7.40
C ALA A 555 -23.52 33.77 8.50
N GLY A 556 -24.02 33.29 9.64
CA GLY A 556 -23.21 32.68 10.68
C GLY A 556 -22.51 31.40 10.21
N ARG A 557 -21.50 30.96 10.96
CA ARG A 557 -20.76 29.73 10.66
C ARG A 557 -21.64 28.49 10.90
N VAL A 558 -21.69 27.59 9.92
CA VAL A 558 -22.31 26.26 10.08
C VAL A 558 -21.29 25.27 10.64
N PRO A 559 -21.57 24.60 11.77
CA PRO A 559 -20.70 23.53 12.29
C PRO A 559 -20.63 22.34 11.33
N ALA A 560 -19.50 21.63 11.34
CA ALA A 560 -19.37 20.38 10.59
C ALA A 560 -20.28 19.29 11.19
N VAL A 561 -20.69 18.32 10.36
CA VAL A 561 -21.41 17.13 10.84
C VAL A 561 -20.41 16.14 11.46
N SER A 562 -20.88 15.35 12.43
CA SER A 562 -20.09 14.32 13.12
C SER A 562 -20.69 12.92 13.01
N GLY A 563 -21.47 12.67 11.95
CA GLY A 563 -22.12 11.39 11.75
C GLY A 563 -21.23 10.35 11.06
N PRO A 564 -21.76 9.14 10.83
CA PRO A 564 -21.01 8.06 10.19
C PRO A 564 -20.64 8.39 8.73
N LEU A 565 -19.63 7.68 8.22
CA LEU A 565 -19.28 7.73 6.80
C LEU A 565 -20.48 7.32 5.93
N PHE A 566 -20.57 7.95 4.77
CA PHE A 566 -21.39 7.52 3.65
C PHE A 566 -20.81 6.24 3.08
N ASP A 567 -21.68 5.26 2.83
CA ASP A 567 -21.30 3.96 2.30
C ASP A 567 -21.99 3.72 0.94
N PRO A 568 -21.24 3.65 -0.17
CA PRO A 568 -21.81 3.45 -1.49
C PRO A 568 -22.34 2.03 -1.74
N LEU A 569 -21.95 1.02 -0.94
CA LEU A 569 -22.21 -0.40 -1.22
C LEU A 569 -23.70 -0.74 -1.44
N HIS A 570 -24.57 -0.06 -0.71
CA HIS A 570 -26.03 -0.25 -0.77
C HIS A 570 -26.79 1.01 -1.19
N TYR A 571 -26.08 2.04 -1.65
CA TYR A 571 -26.68 3.34 -1.95
C TYR A 571 -27.22 3.42 -3.38
N GLY A 572 -28.35 4.08 -3.57
CA GLY A 572 -29.05 4.16 -4.85
C GLY A 572 -29.95 2.95 -5.10
N SER A 573 -30.32 2.72 -6.35
CA SER A 573 -31.22 1.66 -6.79
C SER A 573 -30.48 0.65 -7.66
N ALA A 574 -30.70 -0.63 -7.41
CA ALA A 574 -30.12 -1.71 -8.21
C ALA A 574 -30.48 -1.59 -9.70
N ALA A 575 -29.49 -1.80 -10.57
CA ALA A 575 -29.74 -2.04 -11.98
C ALA A 575 -30.25 -3.48 -12.16
N GLY A 576 -31.37 -3.67 -12.87
CA GLY A 576 -32.03 -4.98 -12.98
C GLY A 576 -31.14 -6.11 -13.51
N ALA A 577 -30.61 -6.00 -14.73
CA ALA A 577 -29.55 -6.88 -15.21
C ALA A 577 -28.20 -6.29 -14.80
N GLY A 578 -27.33 -7.10 -14.19
CA GLY A 578 -25.99 -6.67 -13.79
C GLY A 578 -25.24 -5.99 -14.96
N PRO A 579 -24.48 -4.91 -14.74
CA PRO A 579 -23.85 -4.11 -15.80
C PRO A 579 -22.94 -4.90 -16.74
N LEU A 580 -22.37 -6.01 -16.26
CA LEU A 580 -21.47 -6.90 -16.99
C LEU A 580 -22.21 -8.06 -17.68
N GLY A 581 -23.55 -8.05 -17.68
CA GLY A 581 -24.39 -9.14 -18.17
C GLY A 581 -24.61 -10.25 -17.15
N ARG A 582 -25.31 -11.32 -17.56
CA ARG A 582 -25.61 -12.51 -16.73
C ARG A 582 -24.53 -13.60 -16.81
N SER A 583 -23.28 -13.28 -17.16
CA SER A 583 -22.24 -14.31 -17.26
C SER A 583 -21.95 -14.90 -15.87
N PRO A 584 -22.08 -16.22 -15.68
CA PRO A 584 -21.72 -16.86 -14.41
C PRO A 584 -20.20 -17.08 -14.25
N ARG A 585 -19.39 -16.65 -15.24
CA ARG A 585 -17.96 -16.97 -15.31
C ARG A 585 -17.13 -15.75 -15.72
N PHE A 586 -15.99 -15.60 -15.05
CA PHE A 586 -14.90 -14.69 -15.40
C PHE A 586 -13.86 -15.43 -16.23
N ASP A 587 -13.31 -14.76 -17.24
CA ASP A 587 -12.27 -15.29 -18.13
C ASP A 587 -10.89 -15.22 -17.47
N ARG A 588 -10.65 -14.16 -16.68
CA ARG A 588 -9.46 -13.95 -15.86
C ARG A 588 -9.84 -13.69 -14.40
N ASP A 589 -8.99 -14.15 -13.50
CA ASP A 589 -9.15 -13.97 -12.06
C ASP A 589 -7.81 -13.64 -11.41
N PHE A 590 -7.69 -12.43 -10.89
CA PHE A 590 -6.48 -11.93 -10.25
C PHE A 590 -6.70 -11.68 -8.77
N SER A 591 -5.64 -11.81 -8.00
CA SER A 591 -5.64 -11.54 -6.56
C SER A 591 -4.46 -10.63 -6.23
N LEU A 592 -4.77 -9.48 -5.63
CA LEU A 592 -3.83 -8.42 -5.28
C LEU A 592 -3.86 -8.22 -3.75
N VAL A 593 -2.85 -8.77 -3.08
CA VAL A 593 -2.65 -8.59 -1.64
C VAL A 593 -1.78 -7.37 -1.42
N LEU A 594 -2.39 -6.30 -0.92
CA LEU A 594 -1.74 -5.03 -0.61
C LEU A 594 -1.13 -5.14 0.78
N GLY A 595 0.19 -5.05 0.88
CA GLY A 595 0.92 -5.28 2.12
C GLY A 595 2.07 -4.31 2.31
N ASN A 596 2.71 -4.42 3.46
CA ASN A 596 3.95 -3.72 3.75
C ASN A 596 5.02 -4.70 4.25
N SER A 597 6.28 -4.43 3.94
CA SER A 597 7.41 -5.20 4.47
C SER A 597 8.64 -4.32 4.63
N LEU A 598 9.58 -4.70 5.50
CA LEU A 598 10.88 -4.04 5.49
C LEU A 598 11.66 -4.53 4.26
N GLY A 599 12.49 -3.68 3.67
CA GLY A 599 13.27 -4.11 2.52
C GLY A 599 14.18 -3.04 1.98
N PHE A 600 14.61 -3.22 0.74
CA PHE A 600 15.36 -2.25 -0.02
C PHE A 600 14.61 -1.96 -1.31
N HIS A 601 14.55 -0.70 -1.71
CA HIS A 601 14.05 -0.25 -3.01
C HIS A 601 15.04 0.78 -3.55
N ASP A 602 15.43 0.59 -4.79
CA ASP A 602 16.52 1.32 -5.45
C ASP A 602 17.80 1.50 -4.60
N GLY A 603 18.28 0.39 -4.02
CA GLY A 603 19.43 0.37 -3.12
C GLY A 603 19.26 1.02 -1.74
N SER A 604 18.11 1.59 -1.44
CA SER A 604 17.84 2.28 -0.17
C SER A 604 16.95 1.45 0.75
N PRO A 605 17.27 1.34 2.05
CA PRO A 605 16.43 0.62 3.00
C PRO A 605 15.16 1.43 3.31
N MET A 606 13.99 0.79 3.24
CA MET A 606 12.71 1.43 3.53
C MET A 606 11.64 0.41 3.93
N VAL A 607 10.45 0.93 4.24
CA VAL A 607 9.23 0.10 4.31
C VAL A 607 8.65 0.08 2.90
N LEU A 608 8.57 -1.11 2.32
CA LEU A 608 8.06 -1.37 0.99
C LEU A 608 6.54 -1.45 1.03
N TRP A 609 5.88 -0.81 0.06
CA TRP A 609 4.46 -0.94 -0.21
C TRP A 609 4.27 -1.98 -1.31
N THR A 610 3.91 -3.19 -0.90
CA THR A 610 3.99 -4.36 -1.76
C THR A 610 2.63 -4.74 -2.33
N VAL A 611 2.62 -5.21 -3.58
CA VAL A 611 1.53 -5.99 -4.16
C VAL A 611 2.01 -7.43 -4.24
N ASN A 612 1.31 -8.36 -3.58
CA ASN A 612 1.69 -9.78 -3.54
C ASN A 612 3.15 -10.01 -3.07
N ASN A 613 3.60 -9.24 -2.08
CA ASN A 613 4.99 -9.27 -1.55
C ASN A 613 6.07 -8.82 -2.52
N ALA A 614 5.72 -8.21 -3.65
CA ALA A 614 6.63 -7.64 -4.62
C ALA A 614 6.44 -6.14 -4.75
N VAL A 615 7.45 -5.46 -5.27
CA VAL A 615 7.43 -4.05 -5.68
C VAL A 615 7.90 -3.97 -7.14
N HIS A 616 7.57 -2.90 -7.84
CA HIS A 616 8.06 -2.66 -9.20
C HIS A 616 9.59 -2.77 -9.27
N PRO A 617 10.16 -3.40 -10.32
CA PRO A 617 9.50 -3.98 -11.49
C PRO A 617 9.08 -5.45 -11.33
N ASP A 618 9.20 -6.03 -10.13
CA ASP A 618 8.98 -7.46 -9.89
C ASP A 618 7.50 -7.85 -9.70
N ILE A 619 6.58 -6.88 -9.68
CA ILE A 619 5.14 -7.16 -9.67
C ILE A 619 4.73 -7.66 -11.07
N PRO A 620 4.21 -8.89 -11.22
CA PRO A 620 3.78 -9.40 -12.51
C PRO A 620 2.62 -8.57 -13.10
N ALA A 621 2.66 -8.33 -14.41
CA ALA A 621 1.54 -7.70 -15.11
C ALA A 621 0.28 -8.58 -15.07
N LEU A 622 -0.88 -7.92 -15.04
CA LEU A 622 -2.19 -8.53 -15.24
C LEU A 622 -2.38 -8.69 -16.75
N VAL A 623 -2.08 -9.88 -17.27
CA VAL A 623 -2.19 -10.15 -18.70
C VAL A 623 -3.62 -10.54 -19.07
N VAL A 624 -4.22 -9.82 -20.02
CA VAL A 624 -5.60 -10.02 -20.48
C VAL A 624 -5.69 -10.13 -21.99
N GLU A 625 -6.74 -10.76 -22.50
CA GLU A 625 -7.14 -10.68 -23.91
C GLU A 625 -8.24 -9.63 -24.09
N GLU A 626 -8.36 -9.06 -25.29
CA GLU A 626 -9.42 -8.10 -25.59
C GLU A 626 -10.80 -8.78 -25.49
N GLY A 627 -11.67 -8.20 -24.65
CA GLY A 627 -13.02 -8.69 -24.39
C GLY A 627 -13.16 -9.62 -23.17
N ASP A 628 -12.07 -10.05 -22.53
CA ASP A 628 -12.10 -10.81 -21.28
C ASP A 628 -12.99 -10.10 -20.22
N LEU A 629 -13.80 -10.89 -19.53
CA LEU A 629 -14.43 -10.47 -18.29
C LEU A 629 -13.50 -10.79 -17.13
N VAL A 630 -12.90 -9.76 -16.55
CA VAL A 630 -11.85 -9.88 -15.54
C VAL A 630 -12.43 -9.68 -14.15
N ARG A 631 -12.14 -10.60 -13.23
CA ARG A 631 -12.30 -10.38 -11.78
C ARG A 631 -10.96 -10.07 -11.14
N THR A 632 -10.94 -9.09 -10.25
CA THR A 632 -9.79 -8.78 -9.40
C THR A 632 -10.23 -8.74 -7.95
N THR A 633 -9.52 -9.48 -7.09
CA THR A 633 -9.72 -9.43 -5.64
C THR A 633 -8.62 -8.58 -5.02
N PHE A 634 -8.99 -7.46 -4.39
CA PHE A 634 -8.09 -6.69 -3.53
C PHE A 634 -8.23 -7.15 -2.09
N LEU A 635 -7.10 -7.34 -1.41
CA LEU A 635 -7.06 -7.57 0.03
C LEU A 635 -5.97 -6.69 0.63
N ASN A 636 -6.35 -5.75 1.48
CA ASN A 636 -5.38 -4.92 2.18
C ASN A 636 -5.04 -5.52 3.56
N ARG A 637 -3.80 -5.96 3.71
CA ARG A 637 -3.22 -6.43 4.98
C ARG A 637 -2.20 -5.46 5.58
N SER A 638 -1.95 -4.34 4.91
CA SER A 638 -1.09 -3.28 5.42
C SER A 638 -1.82 -2.43 6.45
N LEU A 639 -1.09 -1.51 7.07
CA LEU A 639 -1.62 -0.56 8.06
C LEU A 639 -2.11 0.75 7.43
N ASP A 640 -2.14 0.83 6.09
CA ASP A 640 -2.46 2.07 5.40
C ASP A 640 -3.53 1.90 4.33
N ASP A 641 -4.25 2.99 4.03
CA ASP A 641 -5.21 3.06 2.94
C ASP A 641 -4.49 3.04 1.58
N HIS A 642 -5.02 2.27 0.62
CA HIS A 642 -4.50 2.21 -0.75
C HIS A 642 -5.60 2.56 -1.75
N PRO A 643 -5.64 3.80 -2.28
CA PRO A 643 -6.53 4.17 -3.37
C PRO A 643 -6.05 3.54 -4.68
N MET A 644 -6.51 2.33 -4.99
CA MET A 644 -6.09 1.59 -6.18
C MET A 644 -6.72 2.17 -7.44
N HIS A 645 -5.88 2.72 -8.32
CA HIS A 645 -6.28 3.33 -9.59
C HIS A 645 -6.03 2.40 -10.78
N LEU A 646 -7.07 2.23 -11.61
CA LEU A 646 -7.05 1.45 -12.86
C LEU A 646 -7.14 2.41 -14.05
N HIS A 647 -6.13 2.42 -14.90
CA HIS A 647 -6.09 3.26 -16.09
C HIS A 647 -6.93 2.66 -17.23
N GLY A 648 -7.44 3.54 -18.10
CA GLY A 648 -8.14 3.17 -19.34
C GLY A 648 -9.47 2.42 -19.18
N HIS A 649 -9.82 2.04 -17.95
CA HIS A 649 -10.99 1.24 -17.59
C HIS A 649 -11.57 1.75 -16.28
N ARG A 650 -12.70 1.15 -15.90
CA ARG A 650 -13.33 1.32 -14.59
C ARG A 650 -13.72 -0.03 -14.03
N MET A 651 -13.62 -0.16 -12.72
CA MET A 651 -13.97 -1.37 -12.00
C MET A 651 -15.38 -1.25 -11.40
N LEU A 652 -16.18 -2.29 -11.58
CA LEU A 652 -17.45 -2.48 -10.89
C LEU A 652 -17.18 -3.20 -9.57
N VAL A 653 -17.55 -2.58 -8.45
CA VAL A 653 -17.50 -3.25 -7.15
C VAL A 653 -18.61 -4.30 -7.07
N LEU A 654 -18.21 -5.56 -6.86
CA LEU A 654 -19.13 -6.70 -6.72
C LEU A 654 -19.47 -6.97 -5.25
N SER A 655 -18.46 -6.92 -4.37
CA SER A 655 -18.63 -7.10 -2.93
C SER A 655 -17.51 -6.40 -2.15
N ARG A 656 -17.80 -6.09 -0.89
CA ARG A 656 -16.82 -5.66 0.13
C ARG A 656 -16.94 -6.58 1.34
N ASP A 657 -15.85 -7.18 1.77
CA ASP A 657 -15.78 -8.10 2.92
C ASP A 657 -16.78 -9.27 2.84
N GLY A 658 -17.08 -9.72 1.63
CA GLY A 658 -18.05 -10.78 1.35
C GLY A 658 -19.51 -10.31 1.31
N GLU A 659 -19.79 -9.04 1.65
CA GLU A 659 -21.11 -8.43 1.50
C GLU A 659 -21.29 -7.94 0.05
N PRO A 660 -22.27 -8.46 -0.71
CA PRO A 660 -22.51 -8.04 -2.09
C PRO A 660 -22.95 -6.58 -2.18
N ALA A 661 -22.52 -5.89 -3.23
CA ALA A 661 -23.07 -4.60 -3.59
C ALA A 661 -24.52 -4.77 -4.07
N THR A 662 -25.46 -4.05 -3.45
CA THR A 662 -26.90 -4.13 -3.78
C THR A 662 -27.51 -2.80 -4.19
N GLY A 663 -26.75 -1.71 -4.09
CA GLY A 663 -27.18 -0.37 -4.50
C GLY A 663 -27.13 -0.17 -6.02
N SER A 664 -27.00 1.09 -6.43
CA SER A 664 -26.59 1.42 -7.79
C SER A 664 -25.29 0.68 -8.14
N PRO A 665 -25.11 0.22 -9.38
CA PRO A 665 -23.81 -0.24 -9.85
C PRO A 665 -22.70 0.74 -9.47
N TRP A 666 -21.83 0.31 -8.58
CA TRP A 666 -20.74 1.13 -8.09
C TRP A 666 -19.54 0.96 -9.02
N TRP A 667 -19.53 1.81 -10.04
CA TRP A 667 -18.38 1.97 -10.92
C TRP A 667 -17.42 2.99 -10.33
N THR A 668 -16.14 2.67 -10.37
CA THR A 668 -15.05 3.54 -9.90
C THR A 668 -13.81 3.25 -10.73
N ASP A 669 -12.96 4.25 -10.96
CA ASP A 669 -11.60 4.03 -11.47
C ASP A 669 -10.55 4.08 -10.36
N THR A 670 -10.93 4.50 -9.15
CA THR A 670 -10.04 4.71 -8.01
C THR A 670 -10.72 4.22 -6.74
N LEU A 671 -10.45 2.96 -6.38
CA LEU A 671 -11.06 2.32 -5.23
C LEU A 671 -10.16 2.43 -4.01
N ASN A 672 -10.61 3.13 -2.98
CA ASN A 672 -9.94 3.10 -1.69
C ASN A 672 -10.11 1.73 -1.02
N VAL A 673 -9.00 1.03 -0.78
CA VAL A 673 -8.97 -0.23 -0.02
C VAL A 673 -8.34 0.06 1.34
N ALA A 674 -9.16 0.21 2.39
CA ALA A 674 -8.68 0.51 3.73
C ALA A 674 -8.05 -0.72 4.41
N PRO A 675 -7.27 -0.55 5.50
CA PRO A 675 -6.68 -1.66 6.23
C PRO A 675 -7.70 -2.74 6.64
N GLY A 676 -7.43 -3.98 6.26
CA GLY A 676 -8.27 -5.13 6.56
C GLY A 676 -9.48 -5.31 5.64
N GLU A 677 -9.75 -4.39 4.71
CA GLU A 677 -10.82 -4.54 3.73
C GLU A 677 -10.43 -5.49 2.60
N ARG A 678 -11.44 -6.22 2.11
CA ARG A 678 -11.39 -7.02 0.91
C ARG A 678 -12.44 -6.54 -0.07
N TYR A 679 -12.05 -6.34 -1.32
CA TYR A 679 -12.98 -6.04 -2.41
C TYR A 679 -12.87 -7.08 -3.51
N GLU A 680 -14.02 -7.50 -4.04
CA GLU A 680 -14.08 -8.16 -5.34
C GLU A 680 -14.63 -7.16 -6.34
N VAL A 681 -13.86 -6.92 -7.40
CA VAL A 681 -14.26 -6.04 -8.49
C VAL A 681 -14.22 -6.77 -9.82
N ALA A 682 -14.90 -6.22 -10.82
CA ALA A 682 -14.80 -6.71 -12.18
C ALA A 682 -14.84 -5.60 -13.22
N PHE A 683 -14.21 -5.86 -14.36
CA PHE A 683 -14.26 -5.00 -15.53
C PHE A 683 -14.18 -5.84 -16.80
N ARG A 684 -14.51 -5.24 -17.94
CA ARG A 684 -14.29 -5.84 -19.26
C ARG A 684 -13.05 -5.20 -19.85
N SER A 685 -12.15 -5.99 -20.43
CA SER A 685 -10.98 -5.50 -21.13
C SER A 685 -11.34 -5.05 -22.56
N ASP A 686 -12.03 -3.92 -22.69
CA ASP A 686 -12.48 -3.35 -23.97
C ASP A 686 -11.70 -2.11 -24.44
N ASN A 687 -10.67 -1.69 -23.71
CA ASN A 687 -9.76 -0.61 -24.09
C ASN A 687 -8.32 -1.12 -24.20
N PRO A 688 -7.93 -1.69 -25.35
CA PRO A 688 -6.71 -2.46 -25.42
C PRO A 688 -5.44 -1.59 -25.47
N GLY A 689 -4.40 -2.01 -24.74
CA GLY A 689 -3.23 -1.18 -24.46
C GLY A 689 -2.21 -1.79 -23.50
N LEU A 690 -1.16 -1.03 -23.20
CA LEU A 690 -0.30 -1.23 -22.02
C LEU A 690 -0.65 -0.16 -20.99
N TRP A 691 -1.32 -0.56 -19.92
CA TRP A 691 -1.82 0.35 -18.90
C TRP A 691 -0.97 0.24 -17.64
N MET A 692 -0.63 1.38 -17.04
CA MET A 692 0.06 1.46 -15.76
C MET A 692 -0.98 1.69 -14.67
N ASP A 693 -1.21 0.69 -13.82
CA ASP A 693 -2.14 0.78 -12.70
C ASP A 693 -1.35 0.90 -11.40
N HIS A 694 -1.87 1.59 -10.39
CA HIS A 694 -1.06 1.85 -9.20
C HIS A 694 -1.89 2.22 -7.97
N CYS A 695 -1.24 2.23 -6.81
CA CYS A 695 -1.77 2.96 -5.67
C CYS A 695 -1.69 4.46 -5.97
N HIS A 696 -2.77 5.20 -5.79
CA HIS A 696 -2.85 6.63 -6.03
C HIS A 696 -2.41 7.47 -4.83
N ASN A 697 -1.86 6.81 -3.79
CA ASN A 697 -0.86 7.45 -2.96
C ASN A 697 0.45 7.45 -3.77
N LEU A 698 0.79 8.60 -4.33
CA LEU A 698 1.89 8.72 -5.28
C LEU A 698 3.26 8.45 -4.64
N ASP A 699 3.39 8.60 -3.31
CA ASP A 699 4.60 8.14 -2.60
C ASP A 699 4.70 6.60 -2.59
N HIS A 700 3.57 5.91 -2.42
CA HIS A 700 3.55 4.44 -2.52
C HIS A 700 3.87 3.98 -3.94
N ALA A 701 3.33 4.68 -4.95
CA ALA A 701 3.59 4.38 -6.36
C ALA A 701 5.09 4.56 -6.70
N ARG A 702 5.66 5.71 -6.35
CA ARG A 702 7.11 6.00 -6.48
C ARG A 702 7.97 4.91 -5.82
N ASP A 703 7.56 4.45 -4.64
CA ASP A 703 8.30 3.46 -3.86
C ASP A 703 7.97 2.00 -4.27
N GLY A 704 7.33 1.84 -5.44
CA GLY A 704 7.23 0.58 -6.16
C GLY A 704 5.85 -0.08 -6.15
N MET A 705 4.79 0.58 -5.68
CA MET A 705 3.43 0.06 -5.70
C MET A 705 2.72 0.31 -7.05
N VAL A 706 3.41 -0.10 -8.12
CA VAL A 706 3.02 0.03 -9.53
C VAL A 706 2.85 -1.35 -10.14
N LEU A 707 1.73 -1.56 -10.83
CA LEU A 707 1.43 -2.76 -11.60
C LEU A 707 1.03 -2.36 -13.04
N HIS A 708 0.89 -3.35 -13.91
CA HIS A 708 0.48 -3.09 -15.29
C HIS A 708 -0.66 -4.02 -15.67
N LEU A 709 -1.71 -3.49 -16.29
CA LEU A 709 -2.67 -4.27 -17.07
C LEU A 709 -2.20 -4.28 -18.52
N ALA A 710 -1.77 -5.46 -19.00
CA ALA A 710 -1.17 -5.62 -20.31
C ALA A 710 -2.06 -6.50 -21.19
N TYR A 711 -2.42 -6.01 -22.37
CA TYR A 711 -3.13 -6.80 -23.36
C TYR A 711 -2.16 -7.70 -24.12
N ASP A 712 -2.49 -8.98 -24.24
CA ASP A 712 -1.69 -9.94 -25.02
C ASP A 712 -1.58 -9.46 -26.49
N GLY A 713 -0.35 -9.49 -27.02
CA GLY A 713 -0.06 -8.97 -28.35
C GLY A 713 0.10 -7.45 -28.45
N VAL A 714 -0.05 -6.66 -27.38
CA VAL A 714 0.25 -5.22 -27.41
C VAL A 714 1.70 -4.96 -26.95
N THR A 715 2.41 -4.09 -27.68
CA THR A 715 3.81 -3.71 -27.39
C THR A 715 4.03 -2.22 -27.55
N GLY A 716 5.02 -1.63 -26.89
CA GLY A 716 5.38 -0.22 -27.01
C GLY A 716 6.89 -0.02 -27.14
N PRO A 717 7.33 1.03 -27.86
CA PRO A 717 8.75 1.37 -27.99
C PRO A 717 9.30 2.13 -26.77
N TYR A 718 8.44 2.50 -25.83
CA TYR A 718 8.80 3.34 -24.69
C TYR A 718 9.41 2.53 -23.56
N GLU A 719 10.30 3.18 -22.81
CA GLU A 719 11.01 2.61 -21.68
C GLU A 719 11.14 3.62 -20.54
N SER A 720 10.93 3.16 -19.31
CA SER A 720 11.18 3.93 -18.08
C SER A 720 12.56 3.60 -17.51
N GLY A 721 13.08 4.49 -16.66
CA GLY A 721 14.33 4.26 -15.94
C GLY A 721 15.29 5.45 -16.01
N SER A 722 16.32 5.40 -15.16
CA SER A 722 17.27 6.50 -14.94
C SER A 722 17.94 6.99 -16.23
N SER A 723 18.16 6.11 -17.22
CA SER A 723 18.88 6.44 -18.45
C SER A 723 18.00 6.98 -19.58
N THR A 724 16.67 6.84 -19.47
CA THR A 724 15.72 7.29 -20.50
C THR A 724 15.19 8.70 -20.21
N GLY A 725 15.25 9.14 -18.95
CA GLY A 725 14.62 10.38 -18.48
C GLY A 725 13.11 10.23 -18.21
N ASN A 726 12.54 9.06 -18.51
CA ASN A 726 11.15 8.74 -18.23
C ASN A 726 11.03 8.11 -16.84
N VAL A 727 10.35 8.80 -15.95
CA VAL A 727 10.09 8.38 -14.57
C VAL A 727 8.62 8.65 -14.32
N PRO A 728 7.70 7.68 -14.49
CA PRO A 728 6.27 7.91 -14.28
C PRO A 728 5.94 8.54 -12.91
N GLU A 729 6.45 7.95 -11.83
CA GLU A 729 6.06 8.23 -10.43
C GLU A 729 7.14 8.91 -9.59
#